data_AF-A0A8H4J0J0-F1
#
_entry.id   AF-A0A8H4J0J0-F1
#
_cell.length_a   1.000
_cell.length_b   1.000
_cell.length_c   1.000
_cell.angle_alpha   90.00
_cell.angle_beta   90.00
_cell.angle_gamma   90.00
#
_symmetry.space_group_name_H-M   'P 1'
#
loop_
_entity.id
_entity.type
_entity.pdbx_description
1 polymer ?
#
loop_
_entity_poly.entity_id
_entity_poly.type
_entity_poly.pdbx_seq_one_letter_code
_entity_poly.pdbx_strand_id
1 'polypeptide(L)'
;MNTAFPAPVDQGKSLNHEGWEITTRKLPILKAGPIEDMTNKLGIAPPEMIFGDNCVRLEHVATGWSVEFNAFDALDRVDKTGEKRLEVAYSKEWQQTRKNHASEIKEVVKPYDWSFSTDYAGTVPSEASPKFDETETMIPLALLKRPDPILFFDEVMLYEDELADNGISLMSCKIRVMPARLLLLCRFFLRLDDVVFRIRDTRIFVEFETGEVIREYTARQERYDVVKKKMSITREDIPALMRDPNRLIEHVPIIDGKLEKCISEWPAEWKFFCWKNTSLPFMNDAAQSKLQPCKHESSRLESGVMWSPPQTMVVSVPSPGIQKSITPQNPIATETTISYSLATIPTGLTTVTITTAMLPEKNNDTMTSTEPKVPKQINPTSTTFPWDPTDEEVEAATTTDDPIGALRLQRASSFDWEIRQYARRKAAKLPTATDTKQNITYHGFAENAVDKFLNIPYGQDTSGSRRFAPPIPYVFPPNVTYYDASVTGPVCPQPEAPGFAYSSNATDQSEDCLRLKLARPAGTEAGAALPVMVYIYGGGLFSGQINERTNEPDALVAESVANGLPVVYVAMNYRLNIFGFALSQALGNASLNAGLRDQRLALEWVQENIEYFGGNPDRVAIFGQSSGGLSVALQILAYGGTRPIPFHAAIMQSTALEPTSTSNLTLDAFNSVAALTNCTDISNPDPQSDATLSCLRRLPFPTLLTATITDYKSKSNTTDGDIYLPTVDHDFLPLPSSELTLHGHFPPIPITIGWTEDDATLFTPRTITTSDDTTAFLSTRWPALSNATITTLLSLYPTSDFPASHNRSAEFYRSAQLFRDILLVCPSFLFGHAMAQKYYNYDDNCAATALPVYYYTQNSTILTPYLDATGLSGFGVIHTSELAYVFANFTPYVSGTEGLIAPTAEDDALRWREARSWSTFATTGAPSAEGKDTLEGWSEAYEDGEGMMDASVYVVGGGTPGMSGLKDGKGVLGRQKLSERCGFLNSEEVIRELQY
;
A
#
# COMPACT_ATOMS: atom_id res chain seq x y z
N MET A 1 -44.05 44.06 20.81
CA MET A 1 -43.84 44.50 19.41
C MET A 1 -43.65 43.24 18.58
N ASN A 2 -44.29 43.12 17.42
CA ASN A 2 -44.04 41.97 16.53
C ASN A 2 -42.74 42.18 15.77
N THR A 3 -41.76 41.32 16.01
CA THR A 3 -40.61 41.09 15.13
C THR A 3 -40.60 39.61 14.76
N ALA A 4 -41.51 39.23 13.88
CA ALA A 4 -41.45 37.94 13.22
C ALA A 4 -40.21 37.96 12.31
N PHE A 5 -39.13 37.34 12.75
CA PHE A 5 -38.00 37.05 11.87
C PHE A 5 -38.45 36.06 10.80
N PRO A 6 -37.99 36.20 9.55
CA PRO A 6 -38.30 35.21 8.52
C PRO A 6 -37.75 33.84 8.94
N ALA A 7 -38.55 32.79 8.75
CA ALA A 7 -38.03 31.43 8.82
C ALA A 7 -36.93 31.24 7.77
N PRO A 8 -35.92 30.39 8.00
CA PRO A 8 -34.95 30.02 6.97
C PRO A 8 -35.66 29.28 5.83
N VAL A 9 -36.06 30.00 4.78
CA VAL A 9 -36.51 29.40 3.52
C VAL A 9 -35.26 29.03 2.73
N ASP A 10 -34.52 28.05 3.25
CA ASP A 10 -33.47 27.36 2.52
C ASP A 10 -34.07 26.08 1.94
N GLN A 11 -34.23 26.05 0.62
CA GLN A 11 -34.76 24.89 -0.09
C GLN A 11 -33.63 23.87 -0.16
N GLY A 12 -33.68 22.88 0.75
CA GLY A 12 -32.71 21.79 0.83
C GLY A 12 -32.50 21.13 -0.54
N LYS A 13 -31.27 20.65 -0.80
CA LYS A 13 -30.87 20.13 -2.11
C LYS A 13 -31.85 19.04 -2.55
N SER A 14 -32.51 19.25 -3.69
CA SER A 14 -33.30 18.21 -4.33
C SER A 14 -32.72 17.79 -5.68
N LEU A 15 -32.81 16.50 -5.99
CA LEU A 15 -32.62 15.92 -7.32
C LEU A 15 -33.91 15.21 -7.72
N ASN A 16 -34.42 15.53 -8.90
CA ASN A 16 -35.47 14.77 -9.56
C ASN A 16 -34.84 13.90 -10.66
N HIS A 17 -34.94 12.57 -10.56
CA HIS A 17 -34.29 11.61 -11.45
C HIS A 17 -35.12 10.33 -11.59
N GLU A 18 -35.40 9.88 -12.81
CA GLU A 18 -36.16 8.66 -13.14
C GLU A 18 -37.45 8.44 -12.30
N GLY A 19 -38.24 9.51 -12.09
CA GLY A 19 -39.51 9.47 -11.33
C GLY A 19 -39.37 9.58 -9.81
N TRP A 20 -38.15 9.71 -9.29
CA TRP A 20 -37.85 9.90 -7.87
C TRP A 20 -37.47 11.35 -7.57
N GLU A 21 -38.04 11.91 -6.51
CA GLU A 21 -37.57 13.12 -5.85
C GLU A 21 -36.73 12.73 -4.62
N ILE A 22 -35.44 13.07 -4.66
CA ILE A 22 -34.48 12.90 -3.59
C ILE A 22 -34.25 14.27 -2.96
N THR A 23 -34.54 14.45 -1.66
CA THR A 23 -34.34 15.72 -0.95
C THR A 23 -33.46 15.55 0.28
N THR A 24 -32.47 16.44 0.47
CA THR A 24 -31.68 16.55 1.71
C THR A 24 -31.76 17.96 2.29
N ARG A 25 -31.97 18.06 3.61
CA ARG A 25 -31.96 19.34 4.33
C ARG A 25 -30.87 19.34 5.41
N LYS A 26 -30.07 20.40 5.42
CA LYS A 26 -29.09 20.69 6.47
C LYS A 26 -29.30 22.10 6.98
N LEU A 27 -29.55 22.23 8.27
CA LEU A 27 -29.71 23.46 9.02
C LEU A 27 -28.86 23.36 10.30
N PRO A 28 -28.63 24.49 11.01
CA PRO A 28 -27.89 24.48 12.27
C PRO A 28 -28.56 23.67 13.38
N ILE A 29 -27.81 23.38 14.44
CA ILE A 29 -28.33 22.81 15.70
C ILE A 29 -29.53 23.63 16.20
N LEU A 30 -30.54 22.96 16.75
CA LEU A 30 -31.74 23.62 17.26
C LEU A 30 -31.43 24.68 18.32
N LYS A 31 -32.28 25.69 18.40
CA LYS A 31 -32.24 26.72 19.45
C LYS A 31 -33.09 26.29 20.65
N ALA A 32 -32.86 26.91 21.80
CA ALA A 32 -33.48 26.54 23.08
C ALA A 32 -35.02 26.35 23.02
N GLY A 33 -35.76 27.23 22.33
CA GLY A 33 -37.22 27.10 22.16
C GLY A 33 -37.62 25.80 21.43
N PRO A 34 -37.17 25.57 20.19
CA PRO A 34 -37.36 24.29 19.51
C PRO A 34 -36.87 23.05 20.28
N ILE A 35 -35.81 23.16 21.09
CA ILE A 35 -35.36 22.07 21.98
C ILE A 35 -36.40 21.82 23.10
N GLU A 36 -36.95 22.86 23.71
CA GLU A 36 -38.02 22.75 24.71
C GLU A 36 -39.30 22.15 24.11
N ASP A 37 -39.72 22.62 22.93
CA ASP A 37 -40.84 22.03 22.17
C ASP A 37 -40.60 20.55 21.81
N MET A 38 -39.38 20.19 21.43
CA MET A 38 -39.01 18.80 21.12
C MET A 38 -38.99 17.94 22.40
N THR A 39 -38.45 18.46 23.50
CA THR A 39 -38.42 17.80 24.83
C THR A 39 -39.84 17.48 25.29
N ASN A 40 -40.74 18.47 25.21
CA ASN A 40 -42.14 18.33 25.61
C ASN A 40 -42.93 17.32 24.75
N LYS A 41 -42.53 17.11 23.49
CA LYS A 41 -43.16 16.12 22.59
C LYS A 41 -42.59 14.71 22.78
N LEU A 42 -41.26 14.57 22.88
CA LEU A 42 -40.60 13.28 23.01
C LEU A 42 -40.76 12.66 24.41
N GLY A 43 -40.85 13.50 25.45
CA GLY A 43 -40.83 13.06 26.86
C GLY A 43 -39.43 12.76 27.41
N ILE A 44 -38.40 12.98 26.60
CA ILE A 44 -36.97 12.88 26.97
C ILE A 44 -36.27 14.17 26.53
N ALA A 45 -35.17 14.54 27.19
CA ALA A 45 -34.33 15.66 26.73
C ALA A 45 -33.53 15.20 25.48
N PRO A 46 -33.52 15.96 24.37
CA PRO A 46 -32.70 15.65 23.20
C PRO A 46 -31.18 15.63 23.47
N PRO A 47 -30.39 15.06 22.55
CA PRO A 47 -28.93 15.18 22.50
C PRO A 47 -28.41 16.62 22.55
N GLU A 48 -27.19 16.81 23.03
CA GLU A 48 -26.55 18.13 23.10
C GLU A 48 -26.36 18.78 21.72
N MET A 49 -26.05 18.00 20.68
CA MET A 49 -25.92 18.48 19.30
C MET A 49 -27.04 17.93 18.40
N ILE A 50 -28.27 18.37 18.68
CA ILE A 50 -29.50 18.00 17.96
C ILE A 50 -29.75 18.86 16.70
N PHE A 51 -29.65 18.25 15.51
CA PHE A 51 -29.98 18.89 14.23
C PHE A 51 -31.43 18.61 13.83
N GLY A 52 -32.38 19.04 14.66
CA GLY A 52 -33.79 18.64 14.59
C GLY A 52 -34.53 18.96 13.28
N ASP A 53 -34.08 19.97 12.52
CA ASP A 53 -34.66 20.34 11.22
C ASP A 53 -34.01 19.59 10.03
N ASN A 54 -32.98 18.75 10.27
CA ASN A 54 -32.31 17.98 9.22
C ASN A 54 -33.12 16.74 8.83
N CYS A 55 -33.17 16.47 7.53
CA CYS A 55 -33.78 15.25 7.01
C CYS A 55 -33.16 14.79 5.68
N VAL A 56 -33.34 13.50 5.40
CA VAL A 56 -33.19 12.91 4.06
C VAL A 56 -34.50 12.24 3.68
N ARG A 57 -35.08 12.62 2.55
CA ARG A 57 -36.37 12.11 2.05
C ARG A 57 -36.17 11.55 0.65
N LEU A 58 -36.67 10.33 0.43
CA LEU A 58 -36.81 9.71 -0.89
C LEU A 58 -38.31 9.59 -1.18
N GLU A 59 -38.76 10.08 -2.32
CA GLU A 59 -40.16 10.04 -2.72
C GLU A 59 -40.32 9.60 -4.18
N HIS A 60 -41.15 8.59 -4.43
CA HIS A 60 -41.50 8.16 -5.78
C HIS A 60 -42.75 8.91 -6.24
N VAL A 61 -42.54 9.90 -7.10
CA VAL A 61 -43.53 10.93 -7.46
C VAL A 61 -44.80 10.33 -8.08
N ALA A 62 -44.69 9.20 -8.78
CA ALA A 62 -45.82 8.55 -9.44
C ALA A 62 -46.74 7.74 -8.49
N THR A 63 -46.29 7.36 -7.29
CA THR A 63 -47.10 6.62 -6.30
C THR A 63 -47.31 7.35 -4.98
N GLY A 64 -46.60 8.47 -4.74
CA GLY A 64 -46.58 9.14 -3.43
C GLY A 64 -45.96 8.28 -2.31
N TRP A 65 -45.22 7.23 -2.69
CA TRP A 65 -44.47 6.41 -1.73
C TRP A 65 -43.23 7.17 -1.29
N SER A 66 -43.00 7.28 0.02
CA SER A 66 -41.81 7.97 0.55
C SER A 66 -41.21 7.25 1.74
N VAL A 67 -39.88 7.34 1.88
CA VAL A 67 -39.18 7.09 3.14
C VAL A 67 -38.40 8.34 3.55
N GLU A 68 -38.55 8.75 4.81
CA GLU A 68 -37.87 9.90 5.38
C GLU A 68 -37.03 9.48 6.59
N PHE A 69 -35.87 10.10 6.75
CA PHE A 69 -35.00 9.98 7.90
C PHE A 69 -34.85 11.36 8.53
N ASN A 70 -35.39 11.56 9.73
CA ASN A 70 -35.31 12.81 10.50
C ASN A 70 -34.94 12.52 11.97
N ALA A 71 -34.46 13.54 12.68
CA ALA A 71 -33.98 13.35 14.06
C ALA A 71 -35.10 13.13 15.09
N PHE A 72 -36.31 13.64 14.85
CA PHE A 72 -37.43 13.51 15.80
C PHE A 72 -37.93 12.07 15.89
N ASP A 73 -38.24 11.46 14.74
CA ASP A 73 -38.75 10.07 14.70
C ASP A 73 -37.67 9.07 15.13
N ALA A 74 -36.40 9.38 14.91
CA ALA A 74 -35.27 8.61 15.42
C ALA A 74 -35.19 8.65 16.96
N LEU A 75 -35.42 9.81 17.58
CA LEU A 75 -35.39 9.97 19.04
C LEU A 75 -36.67 9.47 19.74
N ASP A 76 -37.83 9.50 19.07
CA ASP A 76 -39.09 8.98 19.64
C ASP A 76 -39.04 7.47 19.92
N ARG A 77 -38.17 6.75 19.18
CA ARG A 77 -37.85 5.32 19.34
C ARG A 77 -36.89 4.97 20.47
N VAL A 78 -36.27 5.96 21.13
CA VAL A 78 -35.37 5.72 22.28
C VAL A 78 -36.17 5.21 23.47
N ASP A 79 -35.62 4.28 24.25
CA ASP A 79 -36.29 3.70 25.41
C ASP A 79 -36.58 4.77 26.49
N LYS A 80 -37.87 5.05 26.71
CA LYS A 80 -38.38 6.03 27.67
C LYS A 80 -38.70 5.45 29.06
N THR A 81 -38.29 4.20 29.31
CA THR A 81 -38.45 3.50 30.60
C THR A 81 -37.12 3.37 31.36
N GLY A 82 -36.00 3.35 30.63
CA GLY A 82 -34.68 3.10 31.17
C GLY A 82 -34.38 1.62 31.46
N GLU A 83 -35.28 0.68 31.13
CA GLU A 83 -35.05 -0.77 31.24
C GLU A 83 -33.83 -1.23 30.42
N LYS A 84 -33.56 -0.55 29.30
CA LYS A 84 -32.42 -0.85 28.41
C LYS A 84 -31.22 0.08 28.62
N ARG A 85 -31.21 0.90 29.67
CA ARG A 85 -30.12 1.87 29.92
C ARG A 85 -28.76 1.16 29.98
N LEU A 86 -27.74 1.80 29.41
CA LEU A 86 -26.36 1.41 29.64
C LEU A 86 -25.83 2.06 30.93
N GLU A 87 -24.89 1.40 31.60
CA GLU A 87 -24.20 1.92 32.79
C GLU A 87 -22.73 2.17 32.48
N VAL A 88 -22.21 3.34 32.88
CA VAL A 88 -20.77 3.66 32.75
C VAL A 88 -19.90 2.75 33.62
N ALA A 89 -18.73 2.35 33.13
CA ALA A 89 -17.85 1.39 33.80
C ALA A 89 -17.53 1.79 35.26
N TYR A 90 -17.23 3.07 35.48
CA TYR A 90 -16.90 3.64 36.80
C TYR A 90 -18.02 3.56 37.85
N SER A 91 -19.28 3.29 37.45
CA SER A 91 -20.43 3.21 38.35
C SER A 91 -20.17 2.30 39.56
N LYS A 92 -19.48 1.16 39.36
CA LYS A 92 -19.23 0.17 40.42
C LYS A 92 -18.17 0.60 41.43
N GLU A 93 -17.11 1.28 40.99
CA GLU A 93 -16.08 1.80 41.90
C GLU A 93 -16.55 3.06 42.63
N TRP A 94 -17.26 3.95 41.93
CA TRP A 94 -17.95 5.10 42.55
C TRP A 94 -19.01 4.66 43.58
N GLN A 95 -19.76 3.57 43.33
CA GLN A 95 -20.68 3.01 44.34
C GLN A 95 -19.94 2.40 45.54
N GLN A 96 -18.73 1.89 45.37
CA GLN A 96 -17.92 1.38 46.48
C GLN A 96 -17.33 2.53 47.33
N THR A 97 -16.84 3.61 46.73
CA THR A 97 -16.34 4.78 47.47
C THR A 97 -17.47 5.62 48.10
N ARG A 98 -18.61 5.80 47.41
CA ARG A 98 -19.76 6.58 47.94
C ARG A 98 -20.42 5.96 49.17
N LYS A 99 -20.20 4.67 49.49
CA LYS A 99 -20.76 4.03 50.71
C LYS A 99 -20.40 4.75 52.01
N ASN A 100 -19.31 5.52 52.04
CA ASN A 100 -18.88 6.27 53.22
C ASN A 100 -19.50 7.69 53.33
N HIS A 101 -20.23 8.18 52.32
CA HIS A 101 -20.81 9.54 52.29
C HIS A 101 -22.26 9.56 51.76
N ALA A 102 -23.05 8.54 52.10
CA ALA A 102 -24.39 8.30 51.54
C ALA A 102 -25.52 9.12 52.20
N SER A 103 -25.42 10.47 52.24
CA SER A 103 -26.45 11.33 52.87
C SER A 103 -26.99 12.52 52.06
N GLU A 104 -26.20 13.21 51.21
CA GLU A 104 -26.61 14.50 50.62
C GLU A 104 -26.34 14.69 49.11
N ILE A 105 -26.61 13.69 48.27
CA ILE A 105 -26.78 13.90 46.83
C ILE A 105 -28.04 13.18 46.33
N LYS A 106 -29.01 13.93 45.80
CA LYS A 106 -30.10 13.37 44.98
C LYS A 106 -29.57 13.07 43.59
N GLU A 107 -29.25 11.81 43.33
CA GLU A 107 -28.88 11.36 41.99
C GLU A 107 -30.07 11.48 41.04
N VAL A 108 -29.97 12.37 40.05
CA VAL A 108 -31.01 12.58 39.04
C VAL A 108 -30.91 11.47 38.00
N VAL A 109 -31.47 10.30 38.34
CA VAL A 109 -31.59 9.18 37.41
C VAL A 109 -32.54 9.58 36.28
N LYS A 110 -31.97 9.90 35.11
CA LYS A 110 -32.73 10.07 33.85
C LYS A 110 -33.56 8.80 33.61
N PRO A 111 -34.89 8.86 33.45
CA PRO A 111 -35.77 7.69 33.33
C PRO A 111 -35.79 7.08 31.92
N TYR A 112 -34.74 7.26 31.13
CA TYR A 112 -34.66 6.87 29.73
C TYR A 112 -33.24 6.39 29.36
N ASP A 113 -33.09 5.72 28.22
CA ASP A 113 -31.78 5.36 27.67
C ASP A 113 -31.04 6.60 27.18
N TRP A 114 -30.26 7.18 28.10
CA TRP A 114 -29.40 8.34 27.91
C TRP A 114 -28.30 8.15 26.84
N SER A 115 -28.12 6.93 26.30
CA SER A 115 -27.24 6.70 25.13
C SER A 115 -27.89 7.04 23.78
N PHE A 116 -29.17 7.42 23.78
CA PHE A 116 -29.97 7.73 22.58
C PHE A 116 -30.01 6.60 21.54
N SER A 117 -29.95 5.35 22.01
CA SER A 117 -30.00 4.17 21.14
C SER A 117 -31.39 3.94 20.55
N THR A 118 -31.46 3.93 19.23
CA THR A 118 -32.71 3.87 18.47
C THR A 118 -32.76 2.69 17.49
N ASP A 119 -33.92 2.07 17.29
CA ASP A 119 -34.16 1.01 16.28
C ASP A 119 -34.68 1.57 14.94
N TYR A 120 -34.55 2.87 14.75
CA TYR A 120 -35.11 3.61 13.62
C TYR A 120 -34.56 3.17 12.26
N ALA A 121 -35.45 2.61 11.45
CA ALA A 121 -35.20 2.17 10.07
C ALA A 121 -35.84 3.08 9.00
N GLY A 122 -36.02 4.36 9.33
CA GLY A 122 -36.71 5.35 8.49
C GLY A 122 -38.23 5.36 8.66
N THR A 123 -38.83 6.55 8.57
CA THR A 123 -40.26 6.79 8.62
C THR A 123 -40.88 6.56 7.25
N VAL A 124 -41.87 5.66 7.17
CA VAL A 124 -42.69 5.43 5.98
C VAL A 124 -44.14 5.77 6.34
N PRO A 125 -44.89 6.53 5.52
CA PRO A 125 -46.29 6.87 5.80
C PRO A 125 -47.16 5.63 6.05
N SER A 126 -48.07 5.69 7.03
CA SER A 126 -48.93 4.56 7.43
C SER A 126 -49.89 4.10 6.32
N GLU A 127 -50.22 4.98 5.39
CA GLU A 127 -51.06 4.72 4.21
C GLU A 127 -50.24 4.40 2.94
N ALA A 128 -48.91 4.31 3.02
CA ALA A 128 -48.07 4.06 1.86
C ALA A 128 -48.36 2.71 1.19
N SER A 129 -48.41 2.73 -0.14
CA SER A 129 -48.45 1.58 -1.03
C SER A 129 -47.36 1.77 -2.10
N PRO A 130 -46.50 0.78 -2.38
CA PRO A 130 -46.42 -0.55 -1.75
C PRO A 130 -45.97 -0.49 -0.28
N LYS A 131 -46.19 -1.59 0.45
CA LYS A 131 -45.58 -1.81 1.78
C LYS A 131 -44.27 -2.58 1.65
N PHE A 132 -43.45 -2.52 2.69
CA PHE A 132 -42.26 -3.36 2.82
C PHE A 132 -42.66 -4.75 3.29
N ASP A 133 -42.43 -5.75 2.43
CA ASP A 133 -42.58 -7.17 2.74
C ASP A 133 -41.20 -7.82 2.97
N GLU A 134 -41.12 -8.88 3.77
CA GLU A 134 -39.85 -9.56 4.08
C GLU A 134 -39.26 -10.29 2.87
N THR A 135 -37.93 -10.27 2.73
CA THR A 135 -37.25 -10.83 1.55
C THR A 135 -35.89 -11.45 1.85
N GLU A 136 -35.48 -12.39 1.00
CA GLU A 136 -34.10 -12.89 0.91
C GLU A 136 -33.27 -12.14 -0.17
N THR A 137 -33.87 -11.13 -0.84
CA THR A 137 -33.20 -10.34 -1.88
C THR A 137 -32.15 -9.40 -1.27
N MET A 138 -30.87 -9.79 -1.34
CA MET A 138 -29.74 -8.97 -0.90
C MET A 138 -29.53 -7.73 -1.79
N ILE A 139 -29.07 -6.63 -1.20
CA ILE A 139 -28.63 -5.44 -1.95
C ILE A 139 -27.44 -5.84 -2.87
N PRO A 140 -27.46 -5.54 -4.17
CA PRO A 140 -26.45 -6.00 -5.12
C PRO A 140 -25.16 -5.17 -5.05
N LEU A 141 -24.35 -5.39 -4.00
CA LEU A 141 -23.12 -4.63 -3.73
C LEU A 141 -22.13 -4.57 -4.91
N ALA A 142 -22.08 -5.60 -5.77
CA ALA A 142 -21.26 -5.59 -6.98
C ALA A 142 -21.67 -4.49 -7.98
N LEU A 143 -22.97 -4.20 -8.11
CA LEU A 143 -23.50 -3.13 -8.98
C LEU A 143 -23.28 -1.73 -8.40
N LEU A 144 -22.98 -1.63 -7.10
CA LEU A 144 -22.68 -0.39 -6.38
C LEU A 144 -21.17 -0.07 -6.31
N LYS A 145 -20.32 -1.10 -6.53
CA LYS A 145 -18.87 -0.98 -6.69
C LYS A 145 -18.44 -0.58 -8.12
N ARG A 146 -19.35 -0.59 -9.10
CA ARG A 146 -19.07 -0.10 -10.46
C ARG A 146 -18.76 1.41 -10.43
N PRO A 147 -17.80 1.93 -11.23
CA PRO A 147 -17.50 3.36 -11.31
C PRO A 147 -18.57 4.14 -12.10
N ASP A 148 -19.82 4.05 -11.66
CA ASP A 148 -20.93 4.84 -12.19
C ASP A 148 -20.81 6.31 -11.71
N PRO A 149 -21.05 7.30 -12.60
CA PRO A 149 -20.96 8.71 -12.27
C PRO A 149 -21.97 9.07 -11.17
N ILE A 150 -21.53 9.93 -10.25
CA ILE A 150 -22.36 10.36 -9.12
C ILE A 150 -23.19 11.57 -9.55
N LEU A 151 -24.50 11.38 -9.66
CA LEU A 151 -25.44 12.45 -10.01
C LEU A 151 -25.79 13.34 -8.81
N PHE A 152 -25.79 12.74 -7.61
CA PHE A 152 -26.04 13.44 -6.35
C PHE A 152 -25.33 12.69 -5.22
N PHE A 153 -24.68 13.43 -4.33
CA PHE A 153 -24.14 12.92 -3.08
C PHE A 153 -24.35 13.93 -1.96
N ASP A 154 -24.71 13.44 -0.78
CA ASP A 154 -24.76 14.27 0.41
C ASP A 154 -24.59 13.45 1.71
N GLU A 155 -24.21 14.14 2.77
CA GLU A 155 -24.06 13.60 4.12
C GLU A 155 -24.74 14.52 5.14
N VAL A 156 -25.75 14.01 5.84
CA VAL A 156 -26.65 14.75 6.74
C VAL A 156 -26.53 14.18 8.14
N MET A 157 -26.09 14.99 9.10
CA MET A 157 -26.15 14.64 10.53
C MET A 157 -27.56 14.86 11.07
N LEU A 158 -28.07 13.96 11.90
CA LEU A 158 -29.36 14.10 12.57
C LEU A 158 -29.18 14.48 14.05
N TYR A 159 -28.28 13.81 14.77
CA TYR A 159 -27.88 14.19 16.13
C TYR A 159 -26.52 13.62 16.53
N GLU A 160 -25.90 14.27 17.51
CA GLU A 160 -24.64 13.87 18.14
C GLU A 160 -24.67 14.20 19.65
N ASP A 161 -24.01 13.39 20.48
CA ASP A 161 -23.89 13.55 21.94
C ASP A 161 -22.57 12.98 22.45
N GLU A 162 -21.83 13.71 23.29
CA GLU A 162 -20.55 13.27 23.88
C GLU A 162 -20.72 12.43 25.17
N LEU A 163 -21.96 12.11 25.55
CA LEU A 163 -22.30 11.21 26.65
C LEU A 163 -21.64 11.61 27.98
N ALA A 164 -21.50 12.92 28.21
CA ALA A 164 -20.79 13.53 29.34
C ALA A 164 -19.37 12.94 29.55
N ASP A 165 -18.50 13.08 28.55
CA ASP A 165 -17.11 12.59 28.51
C ASP A 165 -16.93 11.05 28.58
N ASN A 166 -18.02 10.26 28.54
CA ASN A 166 -17.96 8.79 28.66
C ASN A 166 -18.08 8.05 27.31
N GLY A 167 -18.18 8.75 26.18
CA GLY A 167 -18.29 8.10 24.87
C GLY A 167 -18.71 9.04 23.74
N ILE A 168 -19.41 8.50 22.75
CA ILE A 168 -20.11 9.28 21.71
C ILE A 168 -21.33 8.51 21.20
N SER A 169 -22.44 9.22 20.98
CA SER A 169 -23.64 8.74 20.28
C SER A 169 -23.89 9.62 19.05
N LEU A 170 -24.09 9.02 17.89
CA LEU A 170 -24.06 9.68 16.58
C LEU A 170 -25.12 9.08 15.66
N MET A 171 -25.89 9.91 14.94
CA MET A 171 -26.88 9.47 13.96
C MET A 171 -26.75 10.27 12.66
N SER A 172 -26.39 9.61 11.56
CA SER A 172 -26.09 10.25 10.27
C SER A 172 -26.70 9.52 9.08
N CYS A 173 -26.91 10.23 7.98
CA CYS A 173 -27.39 9.70 6.70
C CYS A 173 -26.43 10.09 5.56
N LYS A 174 -25.91 9.11 4.81
CA LYS A 174 -25.13 9.31 3.58
C LYS A 174 -25.94 8.80 2.39
N ILE A 175 -25.93 9.53 1.28
CA ILE A 175 -26.71 9.20 0.08
C ILE A 175 -25.87 9.35 -1.19
N ARG A 176 -25.96 8.39 -2.12
CA ARG A 176 -25.31 8.40 -3.45
C ARG A 176 -26.31 8.00 -4.53
N VAL A 177 -26.51 8.87 -5.53
CA VAL A 177 -27.32 8.61 -6.73
C VAL A 177 -26.40 8.40 -7.93
N MET A 178 -26.70 7.39 -8.73
CA MET A 178 -26.06 7.01 -10.00
C MET A 178 -27.15 6.86 -11.08
N PRO A 179 -26.84 6.88 -12.38
CA PRO A 179 -27.87 6.93 -13.44
C PRO A 179 -28.96 5.86 -13.37
N ALA A 180 -28.63 4.64 -12.94
CA ALA A 180 -29.59 3.53 -12.85
C ALA A 180 -30.12 3.27 -11.42
N ARG A 181 -29.47 3.83 -10.38
CA ARG A 181 -29.70 3.40 -8.98
C ARG A 181 -29.28 4.39 -7.92
N LEU A 182 -29.90 4.28 -6.75
CA LEU A 182 -29.55 4.99 -5.51
C LEU A 182 -29.11 4.01 -4.42
N LEU A 183 -28.20 4.47 -3.56
CA LEU A 183 -27.95 3.91 -2.24
C LEU A 183 -28.00 5.02 -1.19
N LEU A 184 -28.79 4.80 -0.14
CA LEU A 184 -28.80 5.56 1.11
C LEU A 184 -28.31 4.64 2.24
N LEU A 185 -27.46 5.16 3.11
CA LEU A 185 -27.04 4.55 4.37
C LEU A 185 -27.36 5.52 5.51
N CYS A 186 -28.32 5.16 6.36
CA CYS A 186 -28.51 5.77 7.66
C CYS A 186 -27.76 4.91 8.70
N ARG A 187 -26.89 5.52 9.51
CA ARG A 187 -26.13 4.86 10.56
C ARG A 187 -26.31 5.55 11.90
N PHE A 188 -26.78 4.77 12.88
CA PHE A 188 -26.56 5.03 14.29
C PHE A 188 -25.23 4.40 14.71
N PHE A 189 -24.38 5.18 15.38
CA PHE A 189 -23.13 4.73 15.99
C PHE A 189 -23.10 5.16 17.45
N LEU A 190 -22.88 4.19 18.33
CA LEU A 190 -22.65 4.40 19.75
C LEU A 190 -21.36 3.71 20.16
N ARG A 191 -20.50 4.49 20.82
CA ARG A 191 -19.38 4.01 21.62
C ARG A 191 -19.60 4.49 23.05
N LEU A 192 -19.61 3.57 24.00
CA LEU A 192 -19.58 3.88 25.43
C LEU A 192 -18.32 3.25 26.02
N ASP A 193 -17.44 4.10 26.56
CA ASP A 193 -16.04 3.74 26.80
C ASP A 193 -15.89 2.72 27.93
N ASP A 194 -15.06 1.71 27.66
CA ASP A 194 -14.91 0.48 28.47
C ASP A 194 -16.23 -0.29 28.76
N VAL A 195 -17.30 0.00 28.01
CA VAL A 195 -18.59 -0.72 28.08
C VAL A 195 -18.94 -1.42 26.75
N VAL A 196 -19.32 -0.70 25.70
CA VAL A 196 -19.95 -1.30 24.50
C VAL A 196 -19.79 -0.46 23.23
N PHE A 197 -19.63 -1.14 22.10
CA PHE A 197 -19.91 -0.60 20.76
C PHE A 197 -21.24 -1.12 20.25
N ARG A 198 -22.06 -0.23 19.69
CA ARG A 198 -23.36 -0.53 19.09
C ARG A 198 -23.47 0.25 17.78
N ILE A 199 -23.67 -0.46 16.67
CA ILE A 199 -23.80 0.12 15.34
C ILE A 199 -25.11 -0.37 14.73
N ARG A 200 -25.92 0.52 14.16
CA ARG A 200 -27.17 0.13 13.47
C ARG A 200 -27.20 0.81 12.11
N ASP A 201 -27.05 0.00 11.06
CA ASP A 201 -27.09 0.45 9.66
C ASP A 201 -28.46 0.13 9.08
N THR A 202 -29.14 1.16 8.58
CA THR A 202 -30.28 1.02 7.66
C THR A 202 -29.83 1.44 6.26
N ARG A 203 -29.84 0.51 5.31
CA ARG A 203 -29.52 0.78 3.92
C ARG A 203 -30.79 0.72 3.08
N ILE A 204 -31.02 1.75 2.27
CA ILE A 204 -32.07 1.76 1.24
C ILE A 204 -31.36 1.71 -0.12
N PHE A 205 -31.64 0.68 -0.89
CA PHE A 205 -31.25 0.55 -2.28
C PHE A 205 -32.47 0.76 -3.17
N VAL A 206 -32.31 1.50 -4.27
CA VAL A 206 -33.35 1.69 -5.29
C VAL A 206 -32.74 1.45 -6.66
N GLU A 207 -33.36 0.57 -7.46
CA GLU A 207 -33.05 0.41 -8.89
C GLU A 207 -34.15 1.08 -9.71
N PHE A 208 -33.80 2.12 -10.48
CA PHE A 208 -34.78 2.99 -11.13
C PHE A 208 -35.51 2.33 -12.30
N GLU A 209 -34.84 1.45 -13.06
CA GLU A 209 -35.44 0.74 -14.20
C GLU A 209 -36.61 -0.17 -13.78
N THR A 210 -36.53 -0.77 -12.59
CA THR A 210 -37.54 -1.71 -12.08
C THR A 210 -38.51 -1.10 -11.07
N GLY A 211 -38.17 0.05 -10.49
CA GLY A 211 -38.88 0.62 -9.33
C GLY A 211 -38.71 -0.21 -8.05
N GLU A 212 -37.68 -1.07 -8.00
CA GLU A 212 -37.42 -1.96 -6.88
C GLU A 212 -36.70 -1.24 -5.74
N VAL A 213 -37.26 -1.31 -4.53
CA VAL A 213 -36.68 -0.77 -3.31
C VAL A 213 -36.36 -1.91 -2.35
N ILE A 214 -35.12 -1.98 -1.87
CA ILE A 214 -34.69 -2.93 -0.84
C ILE A 214 -34.27 -2.13 0.41
N ARG A 215 -34.81 -2.50 1.57
CA ARG A 215 -34.36 -2.03 2.89
C ARG A 215 -33.64 -3.15 3.62
N GLU A 216 -32.38 -2.90 3.97
CA GLU A 216 -31.58 -3.76 4.84
C GLU A 216 -31.34 -3.03 6.17
N TYR A 217 -31.86 -3.56 7.27
CA TYR A 217 -31.51 -3.13 8.63
C TYR A 217 -30.55 -4.15 9.25
N THR A 218 -29.46 -3.70 9.84
CA THR A 218 -28.55 -4.57 10.63
C THR A 218 -28.19 -3.90 11.95
N ALA A 219 -28.35 -4.63 13.05
CA ALA A 219 -27.88 -4.23 14.37
C ALA A 219 -26.65 -5.04 14.75
N ARG A 220 -25.58 -4.33 15.14
CA ARG A 220 -24.29 -4.88 15.55
C ARG A 220 -23.97 -4.45 16.97
N GLN A 221 -23.43 -5.36 17.80
CA GLN A 221 -23.02 -5.02 19.16
C GLN A 221 -21.87 -5.90 19.65
N GLU A 222 -20.91 -5.30 20.35
CA GLU A 222 -19.76 -5.98 20.98
C GLU A 222 -19.30 -5.19 22.20
N ARG A 223 -18.68 -5.86 23.19
CA ARG A 223 -18.08 -5.17 24.33
C ARG A 223 -16.86 -4.34 23.92
N TYR A 224 -16.67 -3.18 24.54
CA TYR A 224 -15.57 -2.28 24.23
C TYR A 224 -14.19 -2.95 24.38
N ASP A 225 -13.98 -3.72 25.45
CA ASP A 225 -12.74 -4.46 25.69
C ASP A 225 -12.47 -5.58 24.67
N VAL A 226 -13.53 -6.23 24.17
CA VAL A 226 -13.43 -7.26 23.13
C VAL A 226 -13.09 -6.65 21.78
N VAL A 227 -13.70 -5.52 21.39
CA VAL A 227 -13.30 -4.76 20.19
C VAL A 227 -11.86 -4.27 20.31
N LYS A 228 -11.52 -3.61 21.43
CA LYS A 228 -10.16 -3.14 21.73
C LYS A 228 -9.13 -4.25 21.61
N LYS A 229 -9.43 -5.46 22.13
CA LYS A 229 -8.55 -6.63 22.03
C LYS A 229 -8.46 -7.20 20.60
N LYS A 230 -9.56 -7.23 19.84
CA LYS A 230 -9.55 -7.59 18.40
C LYS A 230 -8.66 -6.63 17.59
N MET A 231 -8.75 -5.32 17.89
CA MET A 231 -7.96 -4.26 17.26
C MET A 231 -6.54 -4.13 17.82
N SER A 232 -6.22 -4.73 18.98
CA SER A 232 -4.85 -4.79 19.51
C SER A 232 -3.90 -5.69 18.68
N ILE A 233 -4.44 -6.35 17.65
CA ILE A 233 -3.70 -7.19 16.69
C ILE A 233 -3.32 -6.37 15.44
N THR A 234 -3.92 -5.20 15.24
CA THR A 234 -3.69 -4.29 14.10
C THR A 234 -2.95 -3.03 14.55
N ARG A 235 -1.88 -2.65 13.84
CA ARG A 235 -0.98 -1.53 14.22
C ARG A 235 -1.42 -0.14 13.72
N GLU A 236 -2.73 0.08 13.61
CA GLU A 236 -3.30 1.41 13.38
C GLU A 236 -3.52 2.14 14.73
N ASP A 237 -3.74 3.45 14.73
CA ASP A 237 -4.06 4.22 15.95
C ASP A 237 -5.38 3.71 16.55
N ILE A 238 -5.29 2.90 17.62
CA ILE A 238 -6.45 2.29 18.27
C ILE A 238 -7.44 3.37 18.78
N PRO A 239 -7.04 4.43 19.51
CA PRO A 239 -7.89 5.58 19.78
C PRO A 239 -8.61 6.22 18.57
N ALA A 240 -8.02 6.24 17.38
CA ALA A 240 -8.67 6.73 16.15
C ALA A 240 -9.59 5.67 15.51
N LEU A 241 -9.15 4.41 15.40
CA LEU A 241 -9.97 3.29 14.94
C LEU A 241 -11.25 3.14 15.77
N MET A 242 -11.11 3.28 17.08
CA MET A 242 -12.20 3.25 18.07
C MET A 242 -13.08 4.51 18.01
N ARG A 243 -12.91 5.39 17.01
CA ARG A 243 -13.82 6.49 16.64
C ARG A 243 -14.44 6.32 15.24
N ASP A 244 -13.88 5.49 14.35
CA ASP A 244 -14.41 5.31 12.99
C ASP A 244 -15.43 4.15 12.89
N PRO A 245 -16.74 4.44 12.76
CA PRO A 245 -17.76 3.40 12.61
C PRO A 245 -17.60 2.54 11.35
N ASN A 246 -16.89 3.01 10.31
CA ASN A 246 -16.71 2.25 9.07
C ASN A 246 -15.74 1.08 9.29
N ARG A 247 -14.62 1.32 9.99
CA ARG A 247 -13.65 0.29 10.37
C ARG A 247 -14.18 -0.63 11.46
N LEU A 248 -14.88 -0.09 12.47
CA LEU A 248 -15.43 -0.86 13.59
C LEU A 248 -16.41 -1.97 13.15
N ILE A 249 -17.11 -1.80 12.01
CA ILE A 249 -18.06 -2.79 11.47
C ILE A 249 -17.45 -4.18 11.21
N GLU A 250 -16.16 -4.28 10.91
CA GLU A 250 -15.52 -5.58 10.67
C GLU A 250 -15.28 -6.38 11.97
N HIS A 251 -15.17 -5.67 13.11
CA HIS A 251 -14.85 -6.27 14.41
C HIS A 251 -16.09 -6.44 15.33
N VAL A 252 -17.17 -5.71 15.07
CA VAL A 252 -18.45 -5.78 15.80
C VAL A 252 -19.44 -6.69 15.05
N PRO A 253 -19.84 -7.86 15.61
CA PRO A 253 -20.68 -8.82 14.91
C PRO A 253 -22.14 -8.35 14.82
N ILE A 254 -22.87 -8.87 13.83
CA ILE A 254 -24.32 -8.70 13.71
C ILE A 254 -25.00 -9.53 14.81
N ILE A 255 -25.93 -8.91 15.54
CA ILE A 255 -26.76 -9.57 16.57
C ILE A 255 -28.22 -9.72 16.15
N ASP A 256 -28.68 -8.90 15.20
CA ASP A 256 -30.04 -8.88 14.65
C ASP A 256 -30.01 -8.18 13.28
N GLY A 257 -30.96 -8.51 12.40
CA GLY A 257 -31.03 -7.91 11.07
C GLY A 257 -32.28 -8.32 10.30
N LYS A 258 -32.75 -7.42 9.43
CA LYS A 258 -33.96 -7.58 8.64
C LYS A 258 -33.75 -7.12 7.20
N LEU A 259 -34.23 -7.91 6.25
CA LEU A 259 -34.28 -7.57 4.83
C LEU A 259 -35.75 -7.48 4.39
N GLU A 260 -36.09 -6.35 3.78
CA GLU A 260 -37.43 -6.04 3.30
C GLU A 260 -37.35 -5.46 1.89
N LYS A 261 -38.40 -5.65 1.10
CA LYS A 261 -38.51 -5.19 -0.28
C LYS A 261 -39.89 -4.65 -0.58
N CYS A 262 -39.95 -3.66 -1.46
CA CYS A 262 -41.19 -3.22 -2.09
C CYS A 262 -40.93 -2.88 -3.56
N ILE A 263 -41.98 -2.87 -4.39
CA ILE A 263 -41.89 -2.53 -5.81
C ILE A 263 -42.84 -1.36 -6.06
N SER A 264 -42.27 -0.20 -6.37
CA SER A 264 -42.99 1.00 -6.73
C SER A 264 -43.52 0.86 -8.17
N GLU A 265 -44.66 0.17 -8.32
CA GLU A 265 -45.21 -0.12 -9.65
C GLU A 265 -45.57 1.17 -10.41
N TRP A 266 -44.95 1.34 -11.58
CA TRP A 266 -45.40 2.29 -12.59
C TRP A 266 -46.84 1.96 -13.01
N PRO A 267 -47.79 2.94 -12.97
CA PRO A 267 -49.15 2.73 -13.45
C PRO A 267 -49.15 2.19 -14.88
N ALA A 268 -49.96 1.16 -15.15
CA ALA A 268 -49.95 0.38 -16.40
C ALA A 268 -50.13 1.24 -17.67
N GLU A 269 -50.69 2.44 -17.51
CA GLU A 269 -50.94 3.45 -18.54
C GLU A 269 -49.64 4.04 -19.14
N TRP A 270 -48.55 4.11 -18.36
CA TRP A 270 -47.27 4.70 -18.81
C TRP A 270 -46.38 3.70 -19.57
N LYS A 271 -46.54 2.39 -19.33
CA LYS A 271 -45.77 1.33 -20.03
C LYS A 271 -46.00 1.28 -21.56
N PHE A 272 -46.97 2.02 -22.08
CA PHE A 272 -47.25 2.12 -23.52
C PHE A 272 -46.54 3.27 -24.26
N PHE A 273 -45.95 4.25 -23.57
CA PHE A 273 -45.47 5.48 -24.23
C PHE A 273 -44.04 5.37 -24.81
N CYS A 274 -43.13 4.66 -24.11
CA CYS A 274 -41.72 4.58 -24.52
C CYS A 274 -41.42 3.58 -25.65
N TRP A 275 -42.44 2.94 -26.25
CA TRP A 275 -42.25 1.95 -27.34
C TRP A 275 -42.97 2.30 -28.65
N LYS A 276 -43.32 3.58 -28.86
CA LYS A 276 -43.85 4.09 -30.14
C LYS A 276 -43.37 5.50 -30.51
N ASN A 277 -42.09 5.66 -30.82
CA ASN A 277 -41.64 6.60 -31.86
C ASN A 277 -40.16 6.43 -32.25
N THR A 278 -39.89 5.64 -33.30
CA THR A 278 -39.05 5.99 -34.48
C THR A 278 -38.67 4.72 -35.26
N SER A 279 -39.60 4.24 -36.09
CA SER A 279 -39.24 3.36 -37.21
C SER A 279 -40.17 3.60 -38.39
N LEU A 280 -39.65 3.36 -39.60
CA LEU A 280 -40.28 3.52 -40.92
C LEU A 280 -40.49 4.97 -41.41
N PRO A 281 -40.47 5.23 -42.74
CA PRO A 281 -39.84 4.44 -43.82
C PRO A 281 -38.91 5.26 -44.73
N PHE A 282 -37.93 4.60 -45.35
CA PHE A 282 -37.35 5.09 -46.60
C PHE A 282 -38.32 4.79 -47.76
N MET A 283 -38.66 5.81 -48.54
CA MET A 283 -39.11 5.68 -49.92
C MET A 283 -38.16 6.45 -50.83
N ASN A 284 -37.98 5.97 -52.05
CA ASN A 284 -37.19 6.68 -53.06
C ASN A 284 -37.94 7.94 -53.53
N ASP A 285 -37.22 9.03 -53.75
CA ASP A 285 -37.38 9.78 -55.00
C ASP A 285 -36.12 10.57 -55.34
N ALA A 286 -35.99 11.02 -56.60
CA ALA A 286 -34.75 11.58 -57.14
C ALA A 286 -34.89 12.99 -57.73
N ALA A 287 -34.09 13.96 -57.25
CA ALA A 287 -33.93 15.26 -57.92
C ALA A 287 -32.58 15.97 -57.66
N GLN A 288 -31.80 16.05 -58.74
CA GLN A 288 -30.74 16.98 -59.12
C GLN A 288 -30.43 18.27 -58.27
N SER A 289 -29.15 18.35 -57.85
CA SER A 289 -28.15 19.38 -58.24
C SER A 289 -27.74 20.57 -57.34
N LYS A 290 -26.41 20.79 -57.30
CA LYS A 290 -25.62 22.04 -57.08
C LYS A 290 -25.88 22.81 -55.77
N LEU A 291 -24.88 23.05 -54.90
CA LEU A 291 -23.61 23.75 -55.19
C LEU A 291 -22.38 23.22 -54.40
N GLN A 292 -21.21 23.75 -54.71
CA GLN A 292 -19.85 23.40 -54.24
C GLN A 292 -19.05 24.73 -54.02
N PRO A 293 -17.76 24.76 -53.57
CA PRO A 293 -16.95 23.74 -52.87
C PRO A 293 -16.13 24.30 -51.66
N CYS A 294 -15.40 23.42 -50.94
CA CYS A 294 -14.07 23.57 -50.27
C CYS A 294 -14.00 22.68 -49.02
N LYS A 295 -12.89 22.00 -48.65
CA LYS A 295 -11.54 21.88 -49.24
C LYS A 295 -10.87 20.56 -48.77
N HIS A 296 -9.94 20.01 -49.57
CA HIS A 296 -8.90 18.98 -49.31
C HIS A 296 -9.18 17.83 -48.30
N GLU A 297 -9.20 16.55 -48.69
CA GLU A 297 -8.08 15.68 -49.15
C GLU A 297 -7.13 15.24 -48.01
N SER A 298 -6.66 13.98 -47.92
CA SER A 298 -6.63 12.88 -48.92
C SER A 298 -6.64 11.47 -48.30
N SER A 299 -7.21 10.46 -48.99
CA SER A 299 -6.80 9.04 -48.90
C SER A 299 -7.35 8.19 -50.07
N ARG A 300 -6.50 7.29 -50.62
CA ARG A 300 -6.73 6.15 -51.54
C ARG A 300 -5.35 5.72 -52.10
N LEU A 301 -5.04 4.49 -52.50
CA LEU A 301 -5.77 3.39 -53.16
C LEU A 301 -5.26 2.01 -52.66
N GLU A 302 -5.71 0.83 -53.12
CA GLU A 302 -7.04 0.20 -53.32
C GLU A 302 -6.82 -1.25 -53.89
N SER A 303 -7.88 -2.08 -53.99
CA SER A 303 -7.93 -3.47 -54.54
C SER A 303 -7.24 -4.58 -53.72
N GLY A 304 -7.73 -5.83 -53.60
CA GLY A 304 -8.95 -6.53 -54.11
C GLY A 304 -8.91 -8.04 -53.74
N VAL A 305 -9.85 -8.96 -54.10
CA VAL A 305 -11.19 -8.83 -54.73
C VAL A 305 -11.98 -10.19 -54.64
N MET A 306 -13.26 -10.19 -54.19
CA MET A 306 -14.33 -11.24 -54.36
C MET A 306 -14.11 -12.67 -53.77
N TRP A 307 -15.10 -13.56 -53.47
CA TRP A 307 -16.59 -13.55 -53.36
C TRP A 307 -17.06 -14.71 -52.40
N SER A 308 -18.37 -14.91 -52.18
CA SER A 308 -18.97 -15.80 -51.14
C SER A 308 -20.14 -16.68 -51.69
N PRO A 309 -21.03 -17.34 -50.91
CA PRO A 309 -20.86 -18.32 -49.81
C PRO A 309 -21.54 -19.72 -50.07
N PRO A 310 -22.57 -20.23 -49.32
CA PRO A 310 -22.41 -21.33 -48.33
C PRO A 310 -23.33 -22.57 -48.54
N GLN A 311 -23.26 -23.57 -47.65
CA GLN A 311 -24.43 -24.41 -47.30
C GLN A 311 -24.38 -25.03 -45.90
N THR A 312 -25.55 -25.43 -45.37
CA THR A 312 -25.79 -25.90 -44.00
C THR A 312 -26.68 -27.14 -44.02
N MET A 313 -26.49 -28.11 -43.11
CA MET A 313 -27.54 -29.06 -42.75
C MET A 313 -27.39 -29.60 -41.31
N VAL A 314 -28.39 -30.35 -40.83
CA VAL A 314 -28.71 -30.63 -39.41
C VAL A 314 -29.12 -32.11 -39.27
N VAL A 315 -29.12 -32.68 -38.04
CA VAL A 315 -30.17 -33.57 -37.45
C VAL A 315 -29.65 -34.74 -36.57
N SER A 316 -30.28 -34.88 -35.39
CA SER A 316 -30.49 -36.09 -34.55
C SER A 316 -29.44 -36.59 -33.54
N VAL A 317 -29.99 -37.25 -32.50
CA VAL A 317 -29.35 -37.92 -31.35
C VAL A 317 -30.07 -39.26 -31.13
N PRO A 318 -29.36 -40.35 -30.76
CA PRO A 318 -29.95 -41.29 -29.80
C PRO A 318 -28.96 -41.91 -28.78
N SER A 319 -29.53 -42.36 -27.65
CA SER A 319 -28.93 -43.23 -26.61
C SER A 319 -29.96 -44.35 -26.28
N PRO A 320 -29.71 -45.36 -25.40
CA PRO A 320 -28.49 -45.83 -24.71
C PRO A 320 -28.23 -47.37 -24.89
N GLY A 321 -27.23 -47.98 -24.23
CA GLY A 321 -27.01 -49.45 -24.35
C GLY A 321 -25.96 -50.21 -23.49
N ILE A 322 -26.18 -50.34 -22.17
CA ILE A 322 -26.03 -51.57 -21.33
C ILE A 322 -24.77 -52.50 -21.42
N GLN A 323 -24.05 -52.60 -20.29
CA GLN A 323 -23.31 -53.76 -19.66
C GLN A 323 -22.39 -54.71 -20.48
N LYS A 324 -21.17 -54.94 -19.96
CA LYS A 324 -20.86 -56.08 -19.05
C LYS A 324 -19.50 -55.98 -18.34
N SER A 325 -19.34 -56.76 -17.28
CA SER A 325 -18.18 -56.81 -16.37
C SER A 325 -17.30 -58.05 -16.58
N ILE A 326 -16.06 -58.02 -16.05
CA ILE A 326 -15.35 -59.18 -15.47
C ILE A 326 -14.23 -58.70 -14.52
N THR A 327 -14.14 -59.37 -13.37
CA THR A 327 -13.06 -59.42 -12.35
C THR A 327 -13.02 -60.90 -11.87
N PRO A 328 -12.13 -61.38 -10.97
CA PRO A 328 -11.09 -60.69 -10.17
C PRO A 328 -9.71 -61.40 -10.16
N GLN A 329 -8.74 -60.87 -9.39
CA GLN A 329 -8.11 -61.60 -8.28
C GLN A 329 -7.27 -60.69 -7.34
N ASN A 330 -7.18 -61.11 -6.08
CA ASN A 330 -6.46 -60.55 -4.90
C ASN A 330 -6.01 -61.80 -4.05
N PRO A 331 -5.34 -61.76 -2.87
CA PRO A 331 -5.10 -60.70 -1.86
C PRO A 331 -3.59 -60.32 -1.81
N ILE A 332 -2.89 -59.81 -0.76
CA ILE A 332 -3.00 -59.72 0.73
C ILE A 332 -2.27 -58.40 1.14
N ALA A 333 -2.69 -57.46 1.99
CA ALA A 333 -3.57 -57.35 3.18
C ALA A 333 -2.88 -57.45 4.57
N THR A 334 -2.68 -56.31 5.24
CA THR A 334 -2.74 -56.15 6.72
C THR A 334 -3.07 -54.70 7.08
N GLU A 335 -4.14 -54.47 7.86
CA GLU A 335 -4.49 -53.20 8.48
C GLU A 335 -4.15 -53.21 9.98
N THR A 336 -4.04 -52.05 10.62
CA THR A 336 -4.38 -51.88 12.05
C THR A 336 -4.82 -50.44 12.31
N THR A 337 -5.98 -50.26 12.95
CA THR A 337 -6.57 -48.94 13.26
C THR A 337 -7.04 -48.90 14.71
N ILE A 338 -6.45 -48.03 15.56
CA ILE A 338 -6.94 -47.74 16.93
C ILE A 338 -6.82 -46.23 17.24
N SER A 339 -7.77 -45.72 18.02
CA SER A 339 -8.01 -44.32 18.37
C SER A 339 -7.59 -43.91 19.79
N TYR A 340 -7.31 -42.62 20.00
CA TYR A 340 -7.37 -41.91 21.30
C TYR A 340 -8.04 -40.53 21.06
N SER A 341 -8.99 -39.98 21.83
CA SER A 341 -9.38 -40.02 23.26
C SER A 341 -8.87 -38.83 24.07
N LEU A 342 -9.80 -38.03 24.59
CA LEU A 342 -9.56 -36.95 25.57
C LEU A 342 -9.26 -37.52 26.98
N ALA A 343 -8.47 -36.79 27.78
CA ALA A 343 -8.27 -37.03 29.22
C ALA A 343 -7.84 -35.73 29.92
N THR A 344 -8.07 -35.64 31.24
CA THR A 344 -8.08 -34.36 31.98
C THR A 344 -7.40 -34.46 33.35
N ILE A 345 -6.33 -33.67 33.57
CA ILE A 345 -5.74 -33.20 34.86
C ILE A 345 -5.33 -34.28 35.91
N PRO A 346 -4.11 -34.16 36.48
CA PRO A 346 -4.03 -33.97 37.94
C PRO A 346 -3.21 -32.73 38.34
N THR A 347 -3.62 -32.09 39.43
CA THR A 347 -2.90 -30.98 40.08
C THR A 347 -1.77 -31.47 40.99
N GLY A 348 -0.64 -30.75 41.05
CA GLY A 348 0.43 -30.98 42.03
C GLY A 348 0.94 -29.68 42.64
N LEU A 349 0.67 -29.46 43.93
CA LEU A 349 1.26 -28.36 44.72
C LEU A 349 2.64 -28.77 45.24
N THR A 350 3.57 -27.82 45.32
CA THR A 350 4.70 -27.90 46.26
C THR A 350 5.04 -26.51 46.76
N THR A 351 5.00 -26.33 48.08
CA THR A 351 5.19 -25.05 48.74
C THR A 351 6.66 -24.79 49.05
N VAL A 352 7.15 -23.58 48.81
CA VAL A 352 8.39 -23.07 49.39
C VAL A 352 8.06 -21.77 50.12
N THR A 353 8.57 -21.64 51.35
CA THR A 353 8.35 -20.53 52.29
C THR A 353 9.72 -20.03 52.77
N ILE A 354 9.77 -18.90 53.50
CA ILE A 354 10.96 -18.28 54.16
C ILE A 354 11.72 -17.31 53.23
N THR A 355 11.94 -16.02 53.54
CA THR A 355 11.38 -15.11 54.58
C THR A 355 11.58 -13.66 54.12
N THR A 356 10.71 -12.74 54.55
CA THR A 356 11.01 -11.30 54.58
C THR A 356 11.75 -10.90 55.86
N ALA A 357 12.59 -9.87 55.76
CA ALA A 357 13.16 -9.11 56.89
C ALA A 357 13.04 -7.60 56.58
N MET A 358 12.94 -6.76 57.61
CA MET A 358 12.50 -5.36 57.46
C MET A 358 13.06 -4.45 58.57
N LEU A 359 13.15 -3.14 58.29
CA LEU A 359 13.33 -2.03 59.26
C LEU A 359 14.72 -1.93 59.95
N PRO A 360 15.11 -0.79 60.60
CA PRO A 360 14.28 0.39 60.96
C PRO A 360 14.80 1.81 60.61
N GLU A 361 13.85 2.75 60.45
CA GLU A 361 13.69 4.14 60.97
C GLU A 361 14.91 5.12 61.12
N LYS A 362 14.78 6.47 61.16
CA LYS A 362 13.88 7.28 62.03
C LYS A 362 13.86 8.82 61.79
N ASN A 363 12.87 9.48 62.44
CA ASN A 363 12.78 10.90 62.89
C ASN A 363 12.27 12.05 61.97
N ASN A 364 10.93 12.25 61.94
CA ASN A 364 10.12 13.35 62.55
C ASN A 364 10.36 14.90 62.38
N ASP A 365 9.21 15.62 62.54
CA ASP A 365 8.95 17.01 63.00
C ASP A 365 9.18 18.23 62.04
N THR A 366 8.39 19.34 62.01
CA THR A 366 7.03 19.73 62.52
C THR A 366 6.49 21.05 61.86
N MET A 367 5.16 21.21 61.68
CA MET A 367 4.34 22.49 61.72
C MET A 367 4.64 23.64 60.68
N THR A 368 3.92 24.77 60.44
CA THR A 368 2.54 25.40 60.64
C THR A 368 2.51 26.76 59.84
N SER A 369 1.43 27.49 59.47
CA SER A 369 -0.05 27.32 59.35
C SER A 369 -0.73 28.58 58.69
N THR A 370 -2.07 28.60 58.58
CA THR A 370 -3.01 29.78 58.56
C THR A 370 -3.03 30.81 57.40
N GLU A 371 -4.01 30.67 56.48
CA GLU A 371 -5.21 31.54 56.17
C GLU A 371 -5.25 33.07 56.52
N PRO A 372 -6.16 33.94 55.96
CA PRO A 372 -7.22 33.75 54.92
C PRO A 372 -7.59 34.95 53.95
N LYS A 373 -8.62 34.73 53.09
CA LYS A 373 -9.68 35.66 52.57
C LYS A 373 -9.50 36.53 51.30
N VAL A 374 -10.66 36.89 50.71
CA VAL A 374 -10.93 37.57 49.40
C VAL A 374 -11.93 38.74 49.61
N PRO A 375 -11.97 39.80 48.76
CA PRO A 375 -13.22 40.04 47.99
C PRO A 375 -13.12 40.81 46.63
N LYS A 376 -13.83 40.26 45.61
CA LYS A 376 -14.70 40.92 44.58
C LYS A 376 -14.26 42.10 43.65
N GLN A 377 -14.46 41.81 42.34
CA GLN A 377 -15.09 42.64 41.26
C GLN A 377 -14.48 43.98 40.78
N ILE A 378 -14.26 44.09 39.45
CA ILE A 378 -14.88 45.07 38.53
C ILE A 378 -14.57 44.70 37.05
N ASN A 379 -15.41 45.16 36.12
CA ASN A 379 -15.29 45.12 34.63
C ASN A 379 -16.11 46.34 34.10
N PRO A 380 -16.01 46.83 32.84
CA PRO A 380 -15.39 46.25 31.63
C PRO A 380 -14.65 47.28 30.72
N THR A 381 -14.54 46.98 29.41
CA THR A 381 -14.19 47.82 28.21
C THR A 381 -12.73 47.77 27.69
N SER A 382 -12.50 48.33 26.51
CA SER A 382 -11.62 47.77 25.45
C SER A 382 -10.60 48.73 24.85
N THR A 383 -9.41 48.26 24.45
CA THR A 383 -8.83 48.48 23.09
C THR A 383 -7.54 47.67 22.80
N THR A 384 -7.52 47.06 21.60
CA THR A 384 -6.40 46.65 20.71
C THR A 384 -4.91 46.83 21.09
N PHE A 385 -4.15 45.71 20.97
CA PHE A 385 -2.74 45.53 20.51
C PHE A 385 -1.57 46.31 21.17
N PRO A 386 -0.33 45.78 21.10
CA PRO A 386 0.13 44.39 21.19
C PRO A 386 1.08 44.19 22.40
N TRP A 387 1.42 42.94 22.74
CA TRP A 387 2.57 42.68 23.62
C TRP A 387 3.28 41.38 23.23
N ASP A 388 4.60 41.39 23.33
CA ASP A 388 5.52 40.32 22.94
C ASP A 388 6.56 40.21 24.06
N PRO A 389 6.64 39.09 24.81
CA PRO A 389 7.53 38.98 25.97
C PRO A 389 8.98 38.77 25.54
N THR A 390 9.89 39.61 26.02
CA THR A 390 11.34 39.39 25.87
C THR A 390 11.82 38.26 26.80
N ASP A 391 12.87 37.54 26.38
CA ASP A 391 13.28 36.25 26.95
C ASP A 391 13.57 36.23 28.47
N GLU A 392 13.87 37.38 29.10
CA GLU A 392 14.18 37.49 30.54
C GLU A 392 13.02 37.08 31.48
N GLU A 393 11.75 37.10 31.05
CA GLU A 393 10.63 36.65 31.90
C GLU A 393 10.45 35.12 31.94
N VAL A 394 11.04 34.36 31.01
CA VAL A 394 10.97 32.89 30.99
C VAL A 394 11.91 32.27 32.04
N GLU A 395 13.04 32.90 32.32
CA GLU A 395 14.08 32.36 33.21
C GLU A 395 13.71 32.42 34.70
N ALA A 396 12.69 33.22 35.07
CA ALA A 396 12.22 33.37 36.46
C ALA A 396 11.34 32.21 36.98
N ALA A 397 10.95 31.25 36.12
CA ALA A 397 9.97 30.20 36.45
C ALA A 397 10.59 28.82 36.76
N THR A 398 11.91 28.66 36.72
CA THR A 398 12.60 27.36 36.79
C THR A 398 13.00 26.91 38.21
N THR A 399 12.68 27.68 39.25
CA THR A 399 13.11 27.42 40.64
C THR A 399 11.98 27.03 41.60
N THR A 400 11.11 26.07 41.19
CA THR A 400 10.16 25.40 42.09
C THR A 400 9.99 23.93 41.72
N ASP A 401 10.17 23.01 42.69
CA ASP A 401 9.96 21.57 42.52
C ASP A 401 8.46 21.19 42.43
N ASP A 402 7.79 21.51 41.32
CA ASP A 402 6.46 20.99 40.97
C ASP A 402 6.48 20.16 39.67
N PRO A 403 6.52 18.81 39.78
CA PRO A 403 6.43 17.92 38.61
C PRO A 403 5.12 18.06 37.80
N ILE A 404 4.04 18.56 38.42
CA ILE A 404 2.73 18.71 37.77
C ILE A 404 2.67 20.01 36.97
N GLY A 405 3.35 21.08 37.43
CA GLY A 405 3.57 22.32 36.68
C GLY A 405 4.31 22.09 35.37
N ALA A 406 5.42 21.33 35.40
CA ALA A 406 6.18 20.96 34.21
C ALA A 406 5.33 20.17 33.19
N LEU A 407 4.56 19.18 33.66
CA LEU A 407 3.63 18.41 32.82
C LEU A 407 2.50 19.27 32.22
N ARG A 408 2.05 20.33 32.90
CA ARG A 408 1.08 21.29 32.35
C ARG A 408 1.69 22.18 31.26
N LEU A 409 2.94 22.62 31.41
CA LEU A 409 3.63 23.40 30.38
C LEU A 409 3.99 22.57 29.15
N GLN A 410 4.38 21.30 29.31
CA GLN A 410 4.52 20.36 28.19
C GLN A 410 3.19 20.11 27.47
N ARG A 411 2.08 19.92 28.19
CA ARG A 411 0.75 19.74 27.57
C ARG A 411 0.22 21.01 26.91
N ALA A 412 0.50 22.19 27.47
CA ALA A 412 0.13 23.46 26.85
C ALA A 412 0.90 23.69 25.55
N SER A 413 2.21 23.43 25.53
CA SER A 413 3.04 23.56 24.32
C SER A 413 2.73 22.49 23.27
N SER A 414 2.36 21.27 23.65
CA SER A 414 1.88 20.26 22.68
C SER A 414 0.51 20.63 22.10
N PHE A 415 -0.43 21.12 22.90
CA PHE A 415 -1.77 21.52 22.43
C PHE A 415 -1.72 22.77 21.54
N ASP A 416 -0.85 23.73 21.87
CA ASP A 416 -0.58 24.90 21.03
C ASP A 416 0.21 24.51 19.75
N TRP A 417 1.09 23.51 19.80
CA TRP A 417 1.68 22.90 18.59
C TRP A 417 0.60 22.26 17.70
N GLU A 418 -0.34 21.48 18.24
CA GLU A 418 -1.45 20.88 17.47
C GLU A 418 -2.36 21.96 16.86
N ILE A 419 -2.72 22.99 17.62
CA ILE A 419 -3.56 24.09 17.13
C ILE A 419 -2.82 24.92 16.07
N ARG A 420 -1.51 25.18 16.22
CA ARG A 420 -0.70 25.84 15.19
C ARG A 420 -0.49 24.95 13.96
N GLN A 421 -0.37 23.64 14.11
CA GLN A 421 -0.36 22.68 13.00
C GLN A 421 -1.70 22.65 12.27
N TYR A 422 -2.83 22.59 12.98
CA TYR A 422 -4.17 22.63 12.40
C TYR A 422 -4.44 23.96 11.69
N ALA A 423 -4.06 25.09 12.29
CA ALA A 423 -4.16 26.42 11.67
C ALA A 423 -3.27 26.54 10.43
N ARG A 424 -2.03 26.01 10.46
CA ARG A 424 -1.15 25.93 9.29
C ARG A 424 -1.76 25.05 8.19
N ARG A 425 -2.25 23.85 8.50
CA ARG A 425 -2.95 22.95 7.55
C ARG A 425 -4.20 23.59 6.94
N LYS A 426 -4.88 24.49 7.66
CA LYS A 426 -6.08 25.21 7.21
C LYS A 426 -5.78 26.54 6.48
N ALA A 427 -4.53 27.02 6.54
CA ALA A 427 -4.05 28.23 5.85
C ALA A 427 -3.08 27.93 4.70
N ALA A 428 -2.48 26.74 4.66
CA ALA A 428 -1.63 26.29 3.57
C ALA A 428 -2.46 26.00 2.31
N LYS A 429 -2.00 26.53 1.18
CA LYS A 429 -2.44 26.11 -0.16
C LYS A 429 -2.07 24.64 -0.33
N LEU A 430 -3.01 23.78 -0.73
CA LEU A 430 -2.73 22.37 -1.02
C LEU A 430 -1.64 22.26 -2.11
N PRO A 431 -0.67 21.33 -1.96
CA PRO A 431 0.32 21.05 -3.00
C PRO A 431 -0.34 20.77 -4.33
N THR A 432 0.12 21.48 -5.34
CA THR A 432 -0.43 21.43 -6.69
C THR A 432 0.69 21.41 -7.71
N ALA A 433 0.45 20.67 -8.80
CA ALA A 433 1.28 20.62 -9.99
C ALA A 433 0.34 20.60 -11.19
N THR A 434 0.66 21.35 -12.26
CA THR A 434 -0.22 21.48 -13.43
C THR A 434 0.53 21.07 -14.68
N ASP A 435 0.15 19.91 -15.23
CA ASP A 435 0.53 19.48 -16.57
C ASP A 435 -0.21 20.37 -17.58
N THR A 436 0.55 21.25 -18.24
CA THR A 436 0.02 22.18 -19.25
C THR A 436 -0.14 21.55 -20.63
N LYS A 437 0.45 20.38 -20.88
CA LYS A 437 0.38 19.58 -22.11
C LYS A 437 -0.94 18.81 -22.19
N GLN A 438 -1.42 18.26 -21.07
CA GLN A 438 -2.75 17.62 -20.95
C GLN A 438 -3.82 18.50 -20.30
N ASN A 439 -3.47 19.69 -19.78
CA ASN A 439 -4.37 20.59 -19.04
C ASN A 439 -4.96 19.93 -17.77
N ILE A 440 -4.10 19.25 -16.99
CA ILE A 440 -4.45 18.52 -15.76
C ILE A 440 -3.76 19.18 -14.57
N THR A 441 -4.52 19.52 -13.52
CA THR A 441 -3.96 19.88 -12.22
C THR A 441 -4.06 18.71 -11.24
N TYR A 442 -2.90 18.23 -10.79
CA TYR A 442 -2.75 17.24 -9.72
C TYR A 442 -2.85 17.92 -8.36
N HIS A 443 -3.67 17.40 -7.45
CA HIS A 443 -3.77 17.83 -6.06
C HIS A 443 -3.11 16.82 -5.13
N GLY A 444 -2.03 17.21 -4.47
CA GLY A 444 -1.34 16.43 -3.45
C GLY A 444 -1.67 16.90 -2.03
N PHE A 445 -0.90 16.41 -1.06
CA PHE A 445 -0.95 16.85 0.34
C PHE A 445 0.44 17.13 0.89
N ALA A 446 0.54 17.92 1.96
CA ALA A 446 1.80 18.26 2.61
C ALA A 446 1.90 17.57 3.98
N GLU A 447 2.99 16.86 4.21
CA GLU A 447 3.28 16.11 5.44
C GLU A 447 4.80 16.15 5.70
N ASN A 448 5.24 16.25 6.96
CA ASN A 448 6.66 16.21 7.34
C ASN A 448 7.59 17.19 6.56
N ALA A 449 7.07 18.35 6.14
CA ALA A 449 7.74 19.32 5.27
C ALA A 449 8.07 18.82 3.84
N VAL A 450 7.30 17.84 3.36
CA VAL A 450 7.34 17.25 2.02
C VAL A 450 5.95 17.36 1.37
N ASP A 451 5.90 17.83 0.12
CA ASP A 451 4.71 17.73 -0.73
C ASP A 451 4.66 16.31 -1.33
N LYS A 452 3.55 15.59 -1.18
CA LYS A 452 3.32 14.23 -1.70
C LYS A 452 2.20 14.21 -2.73
N PHE A 453 2.43 13.48 -3.82
CA PHE A 453 1.45 13.18 -4.87
C PHE A 453 1.43 11.66 -5.12
N LEU A 454 0.28 11.02 -4.94
CA LEU A 454 0.07 9.58 -5.00
C LEU A 454 -0.78 9.19 -6.21
N ASN A 455 -0.77 7.91 -6.57
CA ASN A 455 -1.71 7.32 -7.54
C ASN A 455 -1.73 7.97 -8.94
N ILE A 456 -0.67 8.66 -9.35
CA ILE A 456 -0.62 9.32 -10.66
C ILE A 456 -0.57 8.22 -11.74
N PRO A 457 -1.54 8.13 -12.66
CA PRO A 457 -1.53 7.09 -13.69
C PRO A 457 -0.51 7.44 -14.78
N TYR A 458 0.37 6.49 -15.11
CA TYR A 458 1.33 6.64 -16.21
C TYR A 458 1.07 5.66 -17.36
N GLY A 459 0.44 4.52 -17.07
CA GLY A 459 0.00 3.54 -18.06
C GLY A 459 -1.50 3.26 -18.00
N GLN A 460 -2.06 2.80 -19.11
CA GLN A 460 -3.46 2.33 -19.18
C GLN A 460 -3.64 0.96 -18.52
N ASP A 461 -4.90 0.64 -18.17
CA ASP A 461 -5.29 -0.68 -17.64
C ASP A 461 -4.71 -1.83 -18.48
N THR A 462 -4.21 -2.84 -17.77
CA THR A 462 -3.55 -4.02 -18.32
C THR A 462 -4.44 -5.26 -18.28
N SER A 463 -5.70 -5.14 -17.82
CA SER A 463 -6.61 -6.26 -17.64
C SER A 463 -7.11 -6.93 -18.93
N GLY A 464 -7.60 -8.17 -18.78
CA GLY A 464 -8.34 -8.88 -19.83
C GLY A 464 -7.57 -9.05 -21.14
N SER A 465 -8.03 -8.41 -22.22
CA SER A 465 -7.36 -8.48 -23.54
C SER A 465 -5.99 -7.80 -23.57
N ARG A 466 -5.72 -6.87 -22.64
CA ARG A 466 -4.42 -6.19 -22.47
C ARG A 466 -3.45 -6.99 -21.60
N ARG A 467 -3.90 -8.11 -21.00
CA ARG A 467 -3.05 -8.93 -20.13
C ARG A 467 -1.88 -9.51 -20.92
N PHE A 468 -0.70 -9.43 -20.32
CA PHE A 468 0.60 -9.74 -20.94
C PHE A 468 1.00 -8.85 -22.13
N ALA A 469 0.24 -7.81 -22.49
CA ALA A 469 0.62 -6.91 -23.59
C ALA A 469 1.59 -5.81 -23.10
N PRO A 470 2.40 -5.18 -23.99
CA PRO A 470 3.15 -3.99 -23.64
C PRO A 470 2.23 -2.87 -23.11
N PRO A 471 2.70 -2.03 -22.19
CA PRO A 471 1.93 -0.91 -21.69
C PRO A 471 1.66 0.12 -22.79
N ILE A 472 0.70 1.00 -22.55
CA ILE A 472 0.38 2.16 -23.39
C ILE A 472 0.33 3.37 -22.45
N PRO A 473 0.90 4.53 -22.80
CA PRO A 473 0.79 5.77 -22.01
C PRO A 473 -0.65 6.06 -21.58
N TYR A 474 -0.83 6.41 -20.31
CA TYR A 474 -2.09 6.98 -19.85
C TYR A 474 -2.28 8.37 -20.46
N VAL A 475 -3.48 8.65 -20.96
CA VAL A 475 -3.88 9.96 -21.48
C VAL A 475 -5.21 10.30 -20.83
N PHE A 476 -5.30 11.46 -20.19
CA PHE A 476 -6.54 11.87 -19.54
C PHE A 476 -7.67 12.14 -20.54
N PRO A 477 -8.94 11.77 -20.24
CA PRO A 477 -10.08 12.14 -21.06
C PRO A 477 -10.17 13.68 -21.18
N PRO A 478 -10.43 14.28 -22.36
CA PRO A 478 -10.37 15.74 -22.56
C PRO A 478 -11.35 16.60 -21.73
N ASN A 479 -12.29 15.96 -21.02
CA ASN A 479 -13.22 16.59 -20.09
C ASN A 479 -12.78 16.53 -18.61
N VAL A 480 -11.62 15.94 -18.33
CA VAL A 480 -10.96 15.93 -17.02
C VAL A 480 -9.87 17.00 -17.04
N THR A 481 -9.87 17.89 -16.05
CA THR A 481 -8.83 18.93 -15.87
C THR A 481 -8.21 18.91 -14.46
N TYR A 482 -8.54 17.87 -13.69
CA TYR A 482 -8.26 17.74 -12.26
C TYR A 482 -8.00 16.27 -11.94
N TYR A 483 -6.98 15.99 -11.13
CA TYR A 483 -6.75 14.66 -10.59
C TYR A 483 -6.42 14.73 -9.09
N ASP A 484 -7.11 13.93 -8.30
CA ASP A 484 -6.83 13.76 -6.88
C ASP A 484 -5.66 12.80 -6.71
N ALA A 485 -4.50 13.35 -6.35
CA ALA A 485 -3.27 12.64 -6.04
C ALA A 485 -3.00 12.66 -4.53
N SER A 486 -4.02 12.80 -3.69
CA SER A 486 -3.88 12.76 -2.21
C SER A 486 -4.10 11.38 -1.60
N VAL A 487 -4.60 10.41 -2.39
CA VAL A 487 -4.98 9.07 -1.94
C VAL A 487 -4.12 8.00 -2.63
N THR A 488 -3.72 6.97 -1.88
CA THR A 488 -3.00 5.79 -2.41
C THR A 488 -3.77 5.09 -3.53
N GLY A 489 -3.06 4.61 -4.55
CA GLY A 489 -3.62 3.78 -5.62
C GLY A 489 -3.41 2.28 -5.38
N PRO A 490 -4.13 1.43 -6.12
CA PRO A 490 -3.98 -0.02 -6.03
C PRO A 490 -2.59 -0.46 -6.51
N VAL A 491 -2.13 -1.58 -5.97
CA VAL A 491 -0.84 -2.20 -6.31
C VAL A 491 -1.01 -3.34 -7.31
N CYS A 492 0.09 -3.74 -7.95
CA CYS A 492 0.05 -4.79 -8.96
C CYS A 492 -0.19 -6.18 -8.36
N PRO A 493 -0.75 -7.14 -9.13
CA PRO A 493 -1.12 -8.48 -8.67
C PRO A 493 0.03 -9.22 -7.98
N GLN A 494 -0.14 -9.60 -6.70
CA GLN A 494 0.92 -10.24 -5.88
C GLN A 494 0.36 -10.95 -4.64
N PRO A 495 1.15 -11.68 -3.83
CA PRO A 495 0.72 -12.15 -2.51
C PRO A 495 0.44 -10.99 -1.55
N GLU A 496 -0.61 -11.08 -0.74
CA GLU A 496 -1.04 -10.00 0.18
C GLU A 496 -0.04 -9.68 1.31
N ALA A 497 0.84 -10.63 1.68
CA ALA A 497 1.69 -10.53 2.87
C ALA A 497 3.19 -10.73 2.54
N PRO A 498 4.07 -9.73 2.74
CA PRO A 498 5.50 -9.77 2.39
C PRO A 498 6.39 -10.53 3.39
N GLY A 499 5.82 -11.28 4.34
CA GLY A 499 6.57 -12.14 5.27
C GLY A 499 7.14 -11.44 6.51
N PHE A 500 7.71 -10.24 6.38
CA PHE A 500 8.29 -9.49 7.52
C PHE A 500 7.28 -8.59 8.24
N ALA A 501 7.40 -8.52 9.57
CA ALA A 501 6.47 -7.77 10.43
C ALA A 501 6.57 -6.24 10.28
N TYR A 502 7.67 -5.73 9.71
CA TYR A 502 7.93 -4.31 9.48
C TYR A 502 7.55 -3.80 8.07
N SER A 503 7.15 -4.67 7.15
CA SER A 503 6.73 -4.31 5.78
C SER A 503 5.21 -4.02 5.68
N SER A 504 4.73 -3.51 4.53
CA SER A 504 3.32 -3.25 4.22
C SER A 504 2.65 -4.44 3.52
N ASN A 505 1.42 -4.79 3.93
CA ASN A 505 0.59 -5.73 3.16
C ASN A 505 0.12 -5.11 1.83
N ALA A 506 -0.14 -5.96 0.83
CA ALA A 506 -0.64 -5.61 -0.49
C ALA A 506 -2.12 -6.01 -0.62
N THR A 507 -3.03 -5.26 0.02
CA THR A 507 -4.47 -5.61 0.10
C THR A 507 -5.33 -4.99 -0.98
N ASP A 508 -5.05 -3.75 -1.41
CA ASP A 508 -5.74 -3.09 -2.53
C ASP A 508 -5.01 -3.40 -3.84
N GLN A 509 -5.45 -4.43 -4.56
CA GLN A 509 -4.80 -4.92 -5.79
C GLN A 509 -5.69 -4.76 -7.02
N SER A 510 -5.07 -4.43 -8.16
CA SER A 510 -5.74 -4.32 -9.46
C SER A 510 -4.80 -4.68 -10.61
N GLU A 511 -5.36 -5.01 -11.78
CA GLU A 511 -4.60 -5.03 -13.05
C GLU A 511 -4.43 -3.60 -13.64
N ASP A 512 -5.23 -2.64 -13.17
CA ASP A 512 -5.05 -1.19 -13.39
C ASP A 512 -4.11 -0.61 -12.31
N CYS A 513 -2.86 -1.09 -12.29
CA CYS A 513 -1.88 -0.80 -11.25
C CYS A 513 -0.72 0.12 -11.69
N LEU A 514 -0.70 0.61 -12.94
CA LEU A 514 0.41 1.40 -13.50
C LEU A 514 0.40 2.85 -12.98
N ARG A 515 0.77 2.96 -11.69
CA ARG A 515 0.68 4.18 -10.87
C ARG A 515 2.06 4.64 -10.38
N LEU A 516 2.22 5.95 -10.26
CA LEU A 516 3.38 6.64 -9.70
C LEU A 516 3.06 7.26 -8.33
N LYS A 517 4.12 7.38 -7.54
CA LYS A 517 4.21 8.14 -6.30
C LYS A 517 5.34 9.17 -6.45
N LEU A 518 5.11 10.40 -6.02
CA LEU A 518 6.08 11.49 -6.08
C LEU A 518 6.12 12.23 -4.74
N ALA A 519 7.31 12.59 -4.29
CA ALA A 519 7.54 13.40 -3.10
C ALA A 519 8.61 14.47 -3.37
N ARG A 520 8.43 15.69 -2.87
CA ARG A 520 9.37 16.81 -3.07
C ARG A 520 9.40 17.73 -1.84
N PRO A 521 10.42 18.58 -1.66
CA PRO A 521 10.44 19.56 -0.57
C PRO A 521 9.18 20.45 -0.60
N ALA A 522 8.55 20.68 0.56
CA ALA A 522 7.27 21.38 0.59
C ALA A 522 7.35 22.80 0.02
N GLY A 523 6.40 23.15 -0.84
CA GLY A 523 6.38 24.45 -1.53
C GLY A 523 7.34 24.58 -2.73
N THR A 524 7.93 23.46 -3.21
CA THR A 524 8.65 23.44 -4.50
C THR A 524 7.70 23.83 -5.63
N GLU A 525 8.06 24.84 -6.43
CA GLU A 525 7.27 25.26 -7.60
C GLU A 525 7.77 24.62 -8.91
N ALA A 526 6.94 24.65 -9.96
CA ALA A 526 7.34 24.18 -11.29
C ALA A 526 8.53 24.99 -11.82
N GLY A 527 9.47 24.32 -12.49
CA GLY A 527 10.71 24.95 -12.97
C GLY A 527 11.80 25.16 -11.89
N ALA A 528 11.63 24.66 -10.66
CA ALA A 528 12.70 24.67 -9.64
C ALA A 528 13.96 23.85 -10.03
N ALA A 529 13.85 22.99 -11.05
CA ALA A 529 14.94 22.23 -11.67
C ALA A 529 15.79 21.39 -10.70
N LEU A 530 15.15 20.80 -9.69
CA LEU A 530 15.78 19.89 -8.72
C LEU A 530 16.21 18.55 -9.36
N PRO A 531 17.31 17.91 -8.94
CA PRO A 531 17.61 16.53 -9.29
C PRO A 531 16.48 15.58 -8.90
N VAL A 532 16.33 14.48 -9.63
CA VAL A 532 15.20 13.55 -9.48
C VAL A 532 15.73 12.15 -9.19
N MET A 533 15.36 11.58 -8.04
CA MET A 533 15.62 10.19 -7.67
C MET A 533 14.41 9.33 -8.00
N VAL A 534 14.56 8.34 -8.89
CA VAL A 534 13.48 7.42 -9.25
C VAL A 534 13.77 6.02 -8.69
N TYR A 535 12.97 5.60 -7.72
CA TYR A 535 13.09 4.30 -7.06
C TYR A 535 12.31 3.20 -7.80
N ILE A 536 13.01 2.10 -8.09
CA ILE A 536 12.45 0.85 -8.59
C ILE A 536 12.53 -0.17 -7.45
N TYR A 537 11.39 -0.57 -6.88
CA TYR A 537 11.36 -1.51 -5.77
C TYR A 537 11.75 -2.94 -6.21
N GLY A 538 12.29 -3.71 -5.26
CA GLY A 538 12.51 -5.15 -5.38
C GLY A 538 11.35 -6.00 -4.84
N GLY A 539 11.59 -7.30 -4.76
CA GLY A 539 10.61 -8.32 -4.32
C GLY A 539 10.54 -9.53 -5.26
N GLY A 540 11.69 -10.00 -5.73
CA GLY A 540 11.82 -11.16 -6.63
C GLY A 540 11.08 -11.08 -7.98
N LEU A 541 10.83 -9.85 -8.48
CA LEU A 541 9.88 -9.56 -9.57
C LEU A 541 8.47 -10.17 -9.34
N PHE A 542 8.15 -10.62 -8.13
CA PHE A 542 6.98 -11.42 -7.78
C PHE A 542 6.03 -10.67 -6.83
N SER A 543 6.58 -9.83 -5.97
CA SER A 543 5.93 -8.90 -5.05
C SER A 543 6.64 -7.53 -5.04
N GLY A 544 6.07 -6.53 -4.35
CA GLY A 544 6.62 -5.17 -4.23
C GLY A 544 5.57 -4.08 -4.49
N GLN A 545 5.74 -2.91 -3.88
CA GLN A 545 4.79 -1.78 -4.00
C GLN A 545 5.39 -0.42 -3.65
N ILE A 546 4.90 0.65 -4.27
CA ILE A 546 5.24 2.05 -3.92
C ILE A 546 4.66 2.54 -2.59
N ASN A 547 3.71 1.79 -2.00
CA ASN A 547 3.11 2.07 -0.69
C ASN A 547 3.78 1.25 0.45
N GLU A 548 4.99 0.74 0.20
CA GLU A 548 5.81 0.08 1.22
C GLU A 548 6.35 1.10 2.23
N ARG A 549 5.94 0.97 3.49
CA ARG A 549 6.25 1.93 4.57
C ARG A 549 7.74 2.05 4.90
N THR A 550 8.52 0.99 4.70
CA THR A 550 10.00 1.02 4.86
C THR A 550 10.68 1.91 3.82
N ASN A 551 10.02 2.18 2.70
CA ASN A 551 10.52 2.97 1.57
C ASN A 551 9.79 4.33 1.44
N GLU A 552 9.29 4.89 2.55
CA GLU A 552 8.71 6.24 2.56
C GLU A 552 9.81 7.32 2.46
N PRO A 553 9.75 8.25 1.49
CA PRO A 553 10.85 9.13 1.14
C PRO A 553 10.98 10.37 2.03
N ASP A 554 10.10 10.57 3.02
CA ASP A 554 10.02 11.78 3.85
C ASP A 554 11.38 12.21 4.42
N ALA A 555 12.09 11.27 5.07
CA ALA A 555 13.37 11.55 5.70
C ALA A 555 14.50 11.69 4.66
N LEU A 556 14.54 10.87 3.61
CA LEU A 556 15.46 11.03 2.48
C LEU A 556 15.36 12.42 1.82
N VAL A 557 14.13 12.89 1.56
CA VAL A 557 13.90 14.23 0.98
C VAL A 557 14.28 15.33 1.99
N ALA A 558 13.89 15.21 3.26
CA ALA A 558 14.25 16.18 4.30
C ALA A 558 15.78 16.28 4.49
N GLU A 559 16.48 15.15 4.50
CA GLU A 559 17.94 15.11 4.64
C GLU A 559 18.67 15.61 3.38
N SER A 560 18.10 15.43 2.18
CA SER A 560 18.63 16.09 0.97
C SER A 560 18.57 17.62 1.06
N VAL A 561 17.51 18.16 1.68
CA VAL A 561 17.36 19.61 1.96
C VAL A 561 18.33 20.06 3.05
N ALA A 562 18.48 19.29 4.13
CA ALA A 562 19.42 19.58 5.22
C ALA A 562 20.89 19.57 4.74
N ASN A 563 21.22 18.66 3.83
CA ASN A 563 22.53 18.61 3.16
C ASN A 563 22.68 19.68 2.06
N GLY A 564 21.66 20.49 1.80
CA GLY A 564 21.69 21.55 0.79
C GLY A 564 21.89 21.05 -0.64
N LEU A 565 21.38 19.85 -0.96
CA LEU A 565 21.27 19.26 -2.30
C LEU A 565 19.84 18.67 -2.45
N PRO A 566 18.78 19.51 -2.43
CA PRO A 566 17.39 19.04 -2.37
C PRO A 566 16.97 18.28 -3.64
N VAL A 567 16.36 17.10 -3.48
CA VAL A 567 15.90 16.24 -4.58
C VAL A 567 14.37 16.06 -4.62
N VAL A 568 13.84 15.74 -5.80
CA VAL A 568 12.50 15.16 -5.97
C VAL A 568 12.62 13.64 -5.99
N TYR A 569 11.79 12.94 -5.22
CA TYR A 569 11.66 11.48 -5.24
C TYR A 569 10.46 11.05 -6.08
N VAL A 570 10.63 9.95 -6.83
CA VAL A 570 9.57 9.29 -7.61
C VAL A 570 9.68 7.78 -7.42
N ALA A 571 8.58 7.04 -7.44
CA ALA A 571 8.57 5.57 -7.53
C ALA A 571 7.38 5.07 -8.37
N MET A 572 7.54 3.98 -9.11
CA MET A 572 6.47 3.39 -9.94
C MET A 572 6.05 1.98 -9.50
N ASN A 573 4.75 1.70 -9.55
CA ASN A 573 4.24 0.32 -9.60
C ASN A 573 4.44 -0.22 -11.02
N TYR A 574 5.06 -1.39 -11.16
CA TYR A 574 5.22 -2.12 -12.43
C TYR A 574 4.64 -3.53 -12.29
N ARG A 575 4.23 -4.18 -13.39
CA ARG A 575 3.64 -5.52 -13.29
C ARG A 575 4.67 -6.57 -12.87
N LEU A 576 4.19 -7.49 -12.04
CA LEU A 576 4.97 -8.53 -11.38
C LEU A 576 4.50 -9.93 -11.83
N ASN A 577 5.30 -10.94 -11.51
CA ASN A 577 5.07 -12.36 -11.73
C ASN A 577 4.52 -12.65 -13.14
N ILE A 578 3.52 -13.52 -13.32
CA ILE A 578 3.01 -13.83 -14.66
C ILE A 578 2.37 -12.62 -15.36
N PHE A 579 1.87 -11.62 -14.61
CA PHE A 579 1.27 -10.43 -15.23
C PHE A 579 2.31 -9.52 -15.90
N GLY A 580 3.56 -9.49 -15.39
CA GLY A 580 4.68 -8.69 -15.94
C GLY A 580 5.74 -9.48 -16.71
N PHE A 581 5.88 -10.78 -16.44
CA PHE A 581 6.98 -11.63 -16.90
C PHE A 581 6.47 -12.99 -17.41
N ALA A 582 5.32 -13.02 -18.08
CA ALA A 582 4.89 -14.19 -18.84
C ALA A 582 5.84 -14.44 -20.03
N LEU A 583 6.35 -15.67 -20.15
CA LEU A 583 7.15 -16.14 -21.28
C LEU A 583 6.37 -17.23 -22.04
N SER A 584 6.02 -16.94 -23.30
CA SER A 584 5.37 -17.91 -24.18
C SER A 584 5.63 -17.60 -25.66
N GLN A 585 5.70 -18.63 -26.51
CA GLN A 585 5.88 -18.51 -27.96
C GLN A 585 4.67 -17.87 -28.66
N ALA A 586 3.48 -17.89 -28.04
CA ALA A 586 2.32 -17.12 -28.50
C ALA A 586 2.38 -15.62 -28.14
N LEU A 587 3.35 -15.19 -27.32
CA LEU A 587 3.62 -13.77 -27.08
C LEU A 587 4.66 -13.29 -28.10
N GLY A 588 4.27 -12.36 -28.98
CA GLY A 588 5.23 -11.64 -29.81
C GLY A 588 6.17 -10.80 -28.95
N ASN A 589 7.44 -10.73 -29.32
CA ASN A 589 8.58 -10.19 -28.57
C ASN A 589 8.29 -8.94 -27.72
N ALA A 590 7.60 -7.94 -28.27
CA ALA A 590 7.24 -6.71 -27.55
C ALA A 590 6.29 -6.90 -26.33
N SER A 591 5.77 -8.11 -26.12
CA SER A 591 4.94 -8.53 -24.98
C SER A 591 5.72 -9.27 -23.89
N LEU A 592 6.95 -9.67 -24.17
CA LEU A 592 7.89 -10.18 -23.16
C LEU A 592 8.47 -9.00 -22.36
N ASN A 593 8.98 -9.29 -21.15
CA ASN A 593 9.53 -8.27 -20.24
C ASN A 593 8.55 -7.12 -19.95
N ALA A 594 7.25 -7.38 -19.90
CA ALA A 594 6.22 -6.36 -19.76
C ALA A 594 6.41 -5.49 -18.51
N GLY A 595 6.91 -6.05 -17.39
CA GLY A 595 7.29 -5.29 -16.19
C GLY A 595 8.46 -4.31 -16.40
N LEU A 596 9.50 -4.67 -17.16
CA LEU A 596 10.58 -3.74 -17.53
C LEU A 596 10.10 -2.66 -18.51
N ARG A 597 9.13 -3.00 -19.37
CA ARG A 597 8.49 -2.05 -20.28
C ARG A 597 7.56 -1.08 -19.54
N ASP A 598 6.91 -1.51 -18.46
CA ASP A 598 6.17 -0.65 -17.54
C ASP A 598 7.11 0.37 -16.86
N GLN A 599 8.22 -0.10 -16.27
CA GLN A 599 9.26 0.76 -15.71
C GLN A 599 9.82 1.75 -16.74
N ARG A 600 10.08 1.31 -17.97
CA ARG A 600 10.55 2.18 -19.07
C ARG A 600 9.53 3.28 -19.38
N LEU A 601 8.25 2.94 -19.49
CA LEU A 601 7.18 3.92 -19.70
C LEU A 601 7.05 4.89 -18.51
N ALA A 602 7.27 4.44 -17.28
CA ALA A 602 7.29 5.32 -16.11
C ALA A 602 8.48 6.30 -16.14
N LEU A 603 9.66 5.87 -16.61
CA LEU A 603 10.82 6.75 -16.80
C LEU A 603 10.62 7.74 -17.96
N GLU A 604 9.97 7.31 -19.04
CA GLU A 604 9.53 8.18 -20.14
C GLU A 604 8.49 9.21 -19.66
N TRP A 605 7.56 8.81 -18.78
CA TRP A 605 6.65 9.76 -18.12
C TRP A 605 7.39 10.78 -17.25
N VAL A 606 8.43 10.37 -16.50
CA VAL A 606 9.25 11.30 -15.70
C VAL A 606 9.93 12.32 -16.61
N GLN A 607 10.54 11.89 -17.72
CA GLN A 607 11.13 12.80 -18.71
C GLN A 607 10.12 13.80 -19.28
N GLU A 608 8.89 13.37 -19.57
CA GLU A 608 7.87 14.26 -20.16
C GLU A 608 7.16 15.20 -19.16
N ASN A 609 7.18 14.93 -17.85
CA ASN A 609 6.27 15.58 -16.89
C ASN A 609 6.92 16.15 -15.63
N ILE A 610 8.15 15.78 -15.27
CA ILE A 610 8.71 16.10 -13.95
C ILE A 610 8.95 17.61 -13.73
N GLU A 611 9.07 18.40 -14.80
CA GLU A 611 9.19 19.86 -14.73
C GLU A 611 7.99 20.54 -14.03
N TYR A 612 6.77 20.01 -14.21
CA TYR A 612 5.55 20.51 -13.58
C TYR A 612 5.52 20.28 -12.06
N PHE A 613 6.31 19.31 -11.59
CA PHE A 613 6.51 19.01 -10.18
C PHE A 613 7.75 19.71 -9.59
N GLY A 614 8.56 20.39 -10.43
CA GLY A 614 9.77 21.12 -10.03
C GLY A 614 11.08 20.33 -10.15
N GLY A 615 11.03 19.10 -10.69
CA GLY A 615 12.23 18.33 -11.00
C GLY A 615 12.87 18.74 -12.33
N ASN A 616 14.05 18.19 -12.61
CA ASN A 616 14.81 18.41 -13.83
C ASN A 616 14.96 17.09 -14.63
N PRO A 617 14.42 16.99 -15.86
CA PRO A 617 14.53 15.78 -16.68
C PRO A 617 15.98 15.41 -17.04
N ASP A 618 16.87 16.41 -17.22
CA ASP A 618 18.29 16.17 -17.51
C ASP A 618 19.07 15.62 -16.30
N ARG A 619 18.47 15.62 -15.10
CA ARG A 619 19.09 15.19 -13.83
C ARG A 619 18.28 14.12 -13.10
N VAL A 620 17.69 13.21 -13.88
CA VAL A 620 17.04 11.99 -13.39
C VAL A 620 18.09 10.92 -13.09
N ALA A 621 18.17 10.45 -11.86
CA ALA A 621 18.97 9.30 -11.44
C ALA A 621 18.03 8.17 -11.00
N ILE A 622 18.31 6.93 -11.42
CA ILE A 622 17.51 5.76 -11.05
C ILE A 622 18.19 4.97 -9.93
N PHE A 623 17.43 4.42 -8.99
CA PHE A 623 17.96 3.51 -7.99
C PHE A 623 16.98 2.38 -7.66
N GLY A 624 17.49 1.25 -7.23
CA GLY A 624 16.66 0.10 -6.90
C GLY A 624 17.40 -0.96 -6.11
N GLN A 625 16.63 -1.78 -5.40
CA GLN A 625 17.14 -2.81 -4.49
C GLN A 625 16.61 -4.19 -4.92
N SER A 626 17.41 -5.25 -4.74
CA SER A 626 17.09 -6.62 -5.16
C SER A 626 16.80 -6.66 -6.67
N SER A 627 15.75 -7.35 -7.10
CA SER A 627 15.22 -7.29 -8.48
C SER A 627 14.91 -5.87 -8.99
N GLY A 628 14.81 -4.85 -8.13
CA GLY A 628 14.80 -3.43 -8.50
C GLY A 628 16.18 -2.90 -8.92
N GLY A 629 17.26 -3.38 -8.30
CA GLY A 629 18.65 -3.15 -8.72
C GLY A 629 18.99 -3.86 -10.03
N LEU A 630 18.54 -5.12 -10.19
CA LEU A 630 18.56 -5.80 -11.49
C LEU A 630 17.79 -4.99 -12.53
N SER A 631 16.59 -4.52 -12.19
CA SER A 631 15.78 -3.69 -13.08
C SER A 631 16.54 -2.43 -13.49
N VAL A 632 17.21 -1.72 -12.57
CA VAL A 632 18.07 -0.58 -12.89
C VAL A 632 19.14 -0.95 -13.93
N ALA A 633 19.88 -2.03 -13.73
CA ALA A 633 20.90 -2.47 -14.68
C ALA A 633 20.31 -2.84 -16.06
N LEU A 634 19.16 -3.50 -16.09
CA LEU A 634 18.46 -3.82 -17.34
C LEU A 634 17.84 -2.59 -18.01
N GLN A 635 17.53 -1.51 -17.28
CA GLN A 635 17.19 -0.20 -17.86
C GLN A 635 18.43 0.50 -18.47
N ILE A 636 19.67 0.15 -18.09
CA ILE A 636 20.92 0.62 -18.70
C ILE A 636 21.27 -0.20 -19.96
N LEU A 637 21.14 -1.54 -19.88
CA LEU A 637 21.39 -2.47 -21.00
C LEU A 637 20.26 -2.47 -22.06
N ALA A 638 19.13 -1.84 -21.77
CA ALA A 638 17.93 -1.82 -22.61
C ALA A 638 18.22 -1.43 -24.06
N TYR A 639 17.60 -2.17 -24.98
CA TYR A 639 17.75 -2.01 -26.42
C TYR A 639 19.20 -2.11 -26.91
N GLY A 640 20.11 -2.71 -26.11
CA GLY A 640 21.55 -2.80 -26.39
C GLY A 640 22.23 -1.45 -26.53
N GLY A 641 21.74 -0.41 -25.82
CA GLY A 641 22.23 0.96 -25.93
C GLY A 641 21.91 1.66 -27.27
N THR A 642 21.07 1.06 -28.13
CA THR A 642 20.70 1.66 -29.43
C THR A 642 19.66 2.78 -29.34
N ARG A 643 19.06 2.99 -28.15
CA ARG A 643 18.13 4.08 -27.83
C ARG A 643 18.70 4.91 -26.67
N PRO A 644 18.42 6.23 -26.61
CA PRO A 644 18.83 7.06 -25.48
C PRO A 644 18.17 6.58 -24.19
N ILE A 645 18.86 6.74 -23.05
CA ILE A 645 18.28 6.47 -21.73
C ILE A 645 17.59 7.71 -21.14
N PRO A 646 16.46 7.54 -20.43
CA PRO A 646 15.72 8.62 -19.76
C PRO A 646 16.28 8.98 -18.37
N PHE A 647 17.60 8.86 -18.17
CA PHE A 647 18.31 9.12 -16.90
C PHE A 647 19.81 9.35 -17.13
N HIS A 648 20.52 9.86 -16.12
CA HIS A 648 21.94 10.26 -16.21
C HIS A 648 22.88 9.58 -15.21
N ALA A 649 22.36 8.86 -14.21
CA ALA A 649 23.11 8.15 -13.17
C ALA A 649 22.28 6.98 -12.61
N ALA A 650 22.94 5.98 -12.03
CA ALA A 650 22.25 4.78 -11.51
C ALA A 650 22.85 4.19 -10.21
N ILE A 651 22.01 3.70 -9.30
CA ILE A 651 22.41 2.92 -8.10
C ILE A 651 21.75 1.54 -8.10
N MET A 652 22.53 0.49 -7.89
CA MET A 652 22.11 -0.92 -7.90
C MET A 652 22.43 -1.57 -6.54
N GLN A 653 21.40 -1.89 -5.76
CA GLN A 653 21.57 -2.42 -4.40
C GLN A 653 21.20 -3.91 -4.35
N SER A 654 22.14 -4.75 -3.95
CA SER A 654 22.01 -6.22 -3.87
C SER A 654 21.52 -6.89 -5.16
N THR A 655 22.10 -6.51 -6.32
CA THR A 655 22.32 -7.28 -7.58
C THR A 655 22.49 -6.32 -8.77
N ALA A 656 23.01 -6.82 -9.91
CA ALA A 656 23.15 -6.09 -11.16
C ALA A 656 22.89 -6.94 -12.43
N LEU A 657 23.21 -8.23 -12.43
CA LEU A 657 22.94 -9.16 -13.55
C LEU A 657 22.40 -10.48 -12.98
N GLU A 658 21.53 -11.17 -13.71
CA GLU A 658 20.69 -12.25 -13.15
C GLU A 658 21.03 -13.63 -13.73
N PRO A 659 21.77 -14.50 -13.00
CA PRO A 659 21.91 -15.92 -13.30
C PRO A 659 20.59 -16.59 -13.70
N THR A 660 20.65 -17.56 -14.60
CA THR A 660 19.51 -18.31 -15.14
C THR A 660 18.45 -17.50 -15.92
N SER A 661 18.67 -16.21 -16.20
CA SER A 661 17.79 -15.41 -17.08
C SER A 661 17.66 -15.93 -18.52
N THR A 662 18.58 -16.80 -18.99
CA THR A 662 18.46 -17.54 -20.26
C THR A 662 18.00 -19.00 -20.11
N SER A 663 17.54 -19.39 -18.91
CA SER A 663 17.00 -20.72 -18.63
C SER A 663 15.51 -20.85 -18.97
N ASN A 664 14.95 -22.05 -18.78
CA ASN A 664 13.53 -22.32 -18.98
C ASN A 664 12.63 -21.97 -17.78
N LEU A 665 13.16 -21.48 -16.64
CA LEU A 665 12.38 -21.34 -15.39
C LEU A 665 11.05 -20.60 -15.57
N THR A 666 11.06 -19.48 -16.29
CA THR A 666 9.88 -18.63 -16.53
C THR A 666 8.94 -19.19 -17.61
N LEU A 667 9.48 -19.95 -18.57
CA LEU A 667 8.68 -20.72 -19.53
C LEU A 667 7.94 -21.86 -18.80
N ASP A 668 8.62 -22.55 -17.89
CA ASP A 668 8.04 -23.64 -17.10
C ASP A 668 7.08 -23.15 -16.02
N ALA A 669 7.28 -21.94 -15.47
CA ALA A 669 6.27 -21.25 -14.67
C ALA A 669 4.98 -20.98 -15.47
N PHE A 670 5.09 -20.41 -16.68
CA PHE A 670 3.95 -20.19 -17.57
C PHE A 670 3.22 -21.49 -17.95
N ASN A 671 3.98 -22.53 -18.34
CA ASN A 671 3.47 -23.88 -18.63
C ASN A 671 2.66 -24.45 -17.44
N SER A 672 3.18 -24.29 -16.22
CA SER A 672 2.58 -24.85 -15.01
C SER A 672 1.32 -24.09 -14.61
N VAL A 673 1.32 -22.76 -14.70
CA VAL A 673 0.10 -21.95 -14.47
C VAL A 673 -0.98 -22.26 -15.52
N ALA A 674 -0.61 -22.44 -16.78
CA ALA A 674 -1.55 -22.86 -17.83
C ALA A 674 -2.22 -24.22 -17.54
N ALA A 675 -1.47 -25.19 -16.99
CA ALA A 675 -2.00 -26.47 -16.55
C ALA A 675 -2.89 -26.34 -15.30
N LEU A 676 -2.43 -25.60 -14.26
CA LEU A 676 -3.19 -25.36 -13.02
C LEU A 676 -4.54 -24.67 -13.25
N THR A 677 -4.65 -23.84 -14.30
CA THR A 677 -5.90 -23.16 -14.66
C THR A 677 -6.75 -23.93 -15.68
N ASN A 678 -6.34 -25.13 -16.12
CA ASN A 678 -6.96 -25.89 -17.21
C ASN A 678 -7.06 -25.09 -18.54
N CYS A 679 -6.04 -24.27 -18.84
CA CYS A 679 -5.95 -23.51 -20.09
C CYS A 679 -5.16 -24.21 -21.20
N THR A 680 -4.52 -25.35 -20.91
CA THR A 680 -4.11 -26.35 -21.92
C THR A 680 -5.32 -27.19 -22.32
N ASP A 681 -5.61 -27.34 -23.62
CA ASP A 681 -6.75 -28.12 -24.09
C ASP A 681 -6.48 -29.63 -24.02
N ILE A 682 -7.51 -30.41 -23.69
CA ILE A 682 -7.45 -31.88 -23.66
C ILE A 682 -7.24 -32.45 -25.09
N SER A 683 -7.69 -31.73 -26.14
CA SER A 683 -7.48 -32.16 -27.54
C SER A 683 -6.17 -31.66 -28.16
N ASN A 684 -5.65 -30.50 -27.72
CA ASN A 684 -4.33 -30.00 -28.04
C ASN A 684 -3.66 -29.38 -26.79
N PRO A 685 -2.84 -30.13 -26.02
CA PRO A 685 -2.36 -29.71 -24.71
C PRO A 685 -1.19 -28.72 -24.75
N ASP A 686 -0.90 -28.12 -25.90
CA ASP A 686 0.20 -27.18 -26.09
C ASP A 686 0.01 -25.87 -25.28
N PRO A 687 0.80 -25.65 -24.21
CA PRO A 687 0.70 -24.43 -23.41
C PRO A 687 1.23 -23.20 -24.16
N GLN A 688 1.96 -23.39 -25.26
CA GLN A 688 2.57 -22.34 -26.06
C GLN A 688 1.65 -21.82 -27.18
N SER A 689 0.39 -22.28 -27.19
CA SER A 689 -0.59 -21.94 -28.21
C SER A 689 -1.35 -20.63 -27.97
N ASP A 690 -1.77 -19.97 -29.05
CA ASP A 690 -2.70 -18.82 -29.02
C ASP A 690 -3.99 -19.13 -28.24
N ALA A 691 -4.44 -20.39 -28.24
CA ALA A 691 -5.62 -20.84 -27.53
C ALA A 691 -5.42 -20.79 -26.00
N THR A 692 -4.27 -21.28 -25.52
CA THR A 692 -3.89 -21.20 -24.10
C THR A 692 -3.66 -19.76 -23.66
N LEU A 693 -2.92 -18.96 -24.44
CA LEU A 693 -2.74 -17.53 -24.16
C LEU A 693 -4.09 -16.78 -24.10
N SER A 694 -4.99 -17.06 -25.04
CA SER A 694 -6.34 -16.48 -25.05
C SER A 694 -7.21 -16.98 -23.90
N CYS A 695 -6.98 -18.19 -23.38
CA CYS A 695 -7.63 -18.69 -22.17
C CYS A 695 -7.14 -17.94 -20.93
N LEU A 696 -5.82 -17.83 -20.74
CA LEU A 696 -5.20 -17.10 -19.63
C LEU A 696 -5.61 -15.62 -19.59
N ARG A 697 -5.79 -14.96 -20.74
CA ARG A 697 -6.35 -13.60 -20.85
C ARG A 697 -7.83 -13.47 -20.43
N ARG A 698 -8.61 -14.54 -20.48
CA ARG A 698 -10.05 -14.55 -20.10
C ARG A 698 -10.30 -14.95 -18.64
N LEU A 699 -9.29 -15.45 -17.92
CA LEU A 699 -9.46 -15.85 -16.52
C LEU A 699 -9.78 -14.64 -15.62
N PRO A 700 -10.65 -14.78 -14.61
CA PRO A 700 -10.79 -13.80 -13.54
C PRO A 700 -9.44 -13.55 -12.85
N PHE A 701 -9.15 -12.28 -12.52
CA PHE A 701 -7.94 -11.86 -11.82
C PHE A 701 -7.56 -12.78 -10.62
N PRO A 702 -8.47 -13.09 -9.66
CA PRO A 702 -8.11 -13.91 -8.50
C PRO A 702 -7.76 -15.37 -8.87
N THR A 703 -8.36 -15.91 -9.94
CA THR A 703 -8.08 -17.28 -10.40
C THR A 703 -6.67 -17.40 -10.95
N LEU A 704 -6.25 -16.45 -11.78
CA LEU A 704 -4.89 -16.43 -12.34
C LEU A 704 -3.85 -16.14 -11.25
N LEU A 705 -4.09 -15.14 -10.40
CA LEU A 705 -3.18 -14.81 -9.29
C LEU A 705 -3.01 -15.99 -8.32
N THR A 706 -4.10 -16.69 -7.98
CA THR A 706 -4.04 -17.88 -7.11
C THR A 706 -3.16 -18.98 -7.73
N ALA A 707 -3.38 -19.33 -9.00
CA ALA A 707 -2.58 -20.34 -9.69
C ALA A 707 -1.09 -19.95 -9.76
N THR A 708 -0.80 -18.67 -10.00
CA THR A 708 0.57 -18.10 -10.02
C THR A 708 1.27 -18.24 -8.68
N ILE A 709 0.56 -17.94 -7.57
CA ILE A 709 1.07 -18.07 -6.20
C ILE A 709 1.25 -19.55 -5.80
N THR A 710 0.34 -20.43 -6.24
CA THR A 710 0.47 -21.88 -6.04
C THR A 710 1.69 -22.45 -6.74
N ASP A 711 1.94 -22.05 -8.00
CA ASP A 711 3.10 -22.51 -8.76
C ASP A 711 4.42 -22.06 -8.13
N TYR A 712 4.54 -20.76 -7.82
CA TYR A 712 5.72 -20.20 -7.14
C TYR A 712 6.06 -20.94 -5.85
N LYS A 713 5.06 -21.15 -4.98
CA LYS A 713 5.24 -21.85 -3.70
C LYS A 713 5.61 -23.34 -3.84
N SER A 714 5.44 -23.94 -5.03
CA SER A 714 5.90 -25.30 -5.31
C SER A 714 7.38 -25.38 -5.71
N LYS A 715 7.96 -24.25 -6.17
CA LYS A 715 9.31 -24.17 -6.77
C LYS A 715 10.32 -23.36 -5.97
N SER A 716 9.88 -22.42 -5.13
CA SER A 716 10.76 -21.46 -4.42
C SER A 716 11.80 -22.07 -3.45
N ASN A 717 11.69 -23.36 -3.12
CA ASN A 717 12.72 -24.07 -2.33
C ASN A 717 13.84 -24.68 -3.21
N THR A 718 13.55 -24.91 -4.49
CA THR A 718 14.44 -25.56 -5.48
C THR A 718 15.09 -24.56 -6.44
N THR A 719 14.58 -23.33 -6.56
CA THR A 719 15.26 -22.22 -7.23
C THR A 719 15.97 -21.31 -6.22
N ASP A 720 16.82 -20.39 -6.69
CA ASP A 720 17.33 -19.25 -5.89
C ASP A 720 16.21 -18.59 -5.05
N GLY A 721 15.09 -18.30 -5.70
CA GLY A 721 13.84 -17.80 -5.14
C GLY A 721 12.88 -17.35 -6.25
N ASP A 722 13.43 -16.92 -7.39
CA ASP A 722 12.71 -16.25 -8.44
C ASP A 722 12.48 -17.18 -9.63
N ILE A 723 11.27 -17.19 -10.18
CA ILE A 723 10.90 -17.98 -11.36
C ILE A 723 10.32 -17.13 -12.48
N TYR A 724 10.21 -15.81 -12.26
CA TYR A 724 9.64 -14.83 -13.18
C TYR A 724 10.72 -13.84 -13.58
N LEU A 725 11.73 -14.35 -14.28
CA LEU A 725 12.96 -13.64 -14.61
C LEU A 725 12.78 -12.79 -15.88
N PRO A 726 13.60 -11.73 -16.07
CA PRO A 726 13.77 -11.07 -17.35
C PRO A 726 14.37 -12.04 -18.37
N THR A 727 13.99 -11.90 -19.63
CA THR A 727 14.36 -12.86 -20.69
C THR A 727 14.84 -12.16 -21.96
N VAL A 728 15.65 -12.83 -22.77
CA VAL A 728 16.15 -12.30 -24.05
C VAL A 728 14.99 -12.25 -25.05
N ASP A 729 14.44 -11.06 -25.27
CA ASP A 729 13.27 -10.84 -26.14
C ASP A 729 13.62 -10.30 -27.52
N HIS A 730 14.91 -10.13 -27.84
CA HIS A 730 15.39 -9.60 -29.13
C HIS A 730 14.93 -8.16 -29.45
N ASP A 731 14.41 -7.40 -28.47
CA ASP A 731 14.07 -5.97 -28.58
C ASP A 731 14.56 -5.18 -27.36
N PHE A 732 13.95 -5.38 -26.19
CA PHE A 732 14.35 -4.71 -24.94
C PHE A 732 15.64 -5.32 -24.39
N LEU A 733 15.76 -6.64 -24.40
CA LEU A 733 17.01 -7.36 -24.12
C LEU A 733 17.41 -8.11 -25.40
N PRO A 734 18.24 -7.51 -26.28
CA PRO A 734 18.52 -8.10 -27.58
C PRO A 734 19.42 -9.36 -27.52
N LEU A 735 20.25 -9.45 -26.47
CA LEU A 735 21.19 -10.53 -26.15
C LEU A 735 21.14 -10.81 -24.63
N PRO A 736 21.78 -11.88 -24.12
CA PRO A 736 21.98 -12.12 -22.68
C PRO A 736 22.62 -10.93 -21.96
N SER A 737 22.35 -10.81 -20.66
CA SER A 737 22.82 -9.67 -19.84
C SER A 737 24.34 -9.62 -19.71
N SER A 738 25.00 -10.79 -19.64
CA SER A 738 26.46 -10.90 -19.65
C SER A 738 27.04 -10.52 -21.02
N GLU A 739 26.42 -10.92 -22.14
CA GLU A 739 26.86 -10.56 -23.49
C GLU A 739 26.72 -9.06 -23.76
N LEU A 740 25.60 -8.44 -23.37
CA LEU A 740 25.42 -6.99 -23.47
C LEU A 740 26.46 -6.25 -22.63
N THR A 741 26.84 -6.80 -21.47
CA THR A 741 27.90 -6.25 -20.62
C THR A 741 29.27 -6.37 -21.28
N LEU A 742 29.65 -7.58 -21.72
CA LEU A 742 30.96 -7.88 -22.33
C LEU A 742 31.19 -7.16 -23.67
N HIS A 743 30.14 -6.97 -24.47
CA HIS A 743 30.20 -6.20 -25.71
C HIS A 743 30.03 -4.68 -25.49
N GLY A 744 29.89 -4.23 -24.24
CA GLY A 744 29.78 -2.81 -23.91
C GLY A 744 28.50 -2.15 -24.44
N HIS A 745 27.38 -2.86 -24.50
CA HIS A 745 26.12 -2.39 -25.09
C HIS A 745 25.28 -1.55 -24.09
N PHE A 746 25.94 -0.57 -23.47
CA PHE A 746 25.40 0.39 -22.50
C PHE A 746 25.88 1.84 -22.77
N PRO A 747 25.11 2.87 -22.37
CA PRO A 747 25.49 4.29 -22.44
C PRO A 747 26.55 4.69 -21.39
N PRO A 748 27.16 5.89 -21.49
CA PRO A 748 28.12 6.38 -20.50
C PRO A 748 27.42 7.14 -19.36
N ILE A 749 27.37 6.55 -18.17
CA ILE A 749 26.87 7.19 -16.94
C ILE A 749 27.71 6.77 -15.71
N PRO A 750 27.81 7.61 -14.66
CA PRO A 750 28.31 7.17 -13.35
C PRO A 750 27.33 6.17 -12.71
N ILE A 751 27.89 5.19 -12.00
CA ILE A 751 27.12 4.13 -11.35
C ILE A 751 27.63 3.81 -9.93
N THR A 752 26.72 3.47 -9.04
CA THR A 752 27.02 2.84 -7.74
C THR A 752 26.42 1.44 -7.69
N ILE A 753 27.18 0.45 -7.22
CA ILE A 753 26.69 -0.93 -7.02
C ILE A 753 27.08 -1.41 -5.61
N GLY A 754 26.24 -2.19 -4.94
CA GLY A 754 26.63 -2.78 -3.66
C GLY A 754 25.76 -3.93 -3.19
N TRP A 755 26.05 -4.41 -1.99
CA TRP A 755 25.43 -5.58 -1.35
C TRP A 755 25.54 -5.46 0.17
N THR A 756 24.90 -6.36 0.91
CA THR A 756 25.06 -6.48 2.38
C THR A 756 26.00 -7.64 2.75
N GLU A 757 26.68 -7.59 3.90
CA GLU A 757 27.69 -8.61 4.23
C GLU A 757 27.12 -10.05 4.21
N ASP A 758 25.91 -10.26 4.76
CA ASP A 758 25.29 -11.58 4.89
C ASP A 758 24.04 -11.76 3.98
N ASP A 759 23.98 -10.99 2.88
CA ASP A 759 22.82 -10.80 1.98
C ASP A 759 21.94 -12.07 1.80
N ALA A 760 22.53 -13.16 1.29
CA ALA A 760 21.79 -14.37 0.90
C ALA A 760 21.51 -15.37 2.05
N THR A 761 21.82 -15.04 3.31
CA THR A 761 21.49 -15.92 4.45
C THR A 761 19.99 -16.19 4.56
N LEU A 762 19.14 -15.18 4.31
CA LEU A 762 17.67 -15.30 4.27
C LEU A 762 17.17 -16.37 3.31
N PHE A 763 17.85 -16.53 2.17
CA PHE A 763 17.48 -17.43 1.08
C PHE A 763 18.14 -18.81 1.19
N THR A 764 18.99 -19.02 2.20
CA THR A 764 19.77 -20.26 2.37
C THR A 764 19.03 -21.28 3.26
N PRO A 765 18.86 -22.55 2.81
CA PRO A 765 18.22 -23.58 3.62
C PRO A 765 18.99 -23.91 4.91
N ARG A 766 18.36 -23.62 6.06
CA ARG A 766 18.88 -23.92 7.42
C ARG A 766 19.14 -25.41 7.69
N THR A 767 18.75 -26.31 6.79
CA THR A 767 18.96 -27.76 6.85
C THR A 767 20.32 -28.20 6.31
N ILE A 768 21.09 -27.32 5.66
CA ILE A 768 22.42 -27.63 5.14
C ILE A 768 23.39 -27.89 6.30
N THR A 769 23.99 -29.08 6.34
CA THR A 769 24.88 -29.52 7.43
C THR A 769 26.17 -30.20 6.97
N THR A 770 26.22 -30.66 5.71
CA THR A 770 27.31 -31.41 5.10
C THR A 770 27.72 -30.80 3.75
N SER A 771 28.91 -31.13 3.25
CA SER A 771 29.34 -30.71 1.92
C SER A 771 28.49 -31.32 0.80
N ASP A 772 27.81 -32.44 1.05
CA ASP A 772 26.88 -33.06 0.10
C ASP A 772 25.56 -32.25 0.04
N ASP A 773 25.08 -31.72 1.19
CA ASP A 773 23.94 -30.79 1.22
C ASP A 773 24.25 -29.52 0.42
N THR A 774 25.46 -28.95 0.59
CA THR A 774 25.94 -27.78 -0.17
C THR A 774 26.03 -28.10 -1.67
N THR A 775 26.54 -29.28 -2.04
CA THR A 775 26.62 -29.74 -3.43
C THR A 775 25.22 -29.86 -4.06
N ALA A 776 24.28 -30.48 -3.34
CA ALA A 776 22.89 -30.62 -3.78
C ALA A 776 22.19 -29.26 -3.88
N PHE A 777 22.43 -28.35 -2.94
CA PHE A 777 21.89 -26.99 -2.95
C PHE A 777 22.29 -26.21 -4.21
N LEU A 778 23.58 -26.24 -4.58
CA LEU A 778 24.08 -25.63 -5.82
C LEU A 778 23.49 -26.31 -7.06
N SER A 779 23.58 -27.65 -7.13
CA SER A 779 23.14 -28.44 -8.29
C SER A 779 21.62 -28.37 -8.55
N THR A 780 20.82 -28.05 -7.53
CA THR A 780 19.37 -27.87 -7.66
C THR A 780 19.01 -26.51 -8.25
N ARG A 781 19.78 -25.46 -7.91
CA ARG A 781 19.54 -24.07 -8.32
C ARG A 781 20.12 -23.75 -9.70
N TRP A 782 21.36 -24.15 -9.93
CA TRP A 782 22.05 -24.00 -11.22
C TRP A 782 22.41 -25.38 -11.77
N PRO A 783 21.43 -26.13 -12.33
CA PRO A 783 21.63 -27.50 -12.81
C PRO A 783 22.56 -27.61 -14.05
N ALA A 784 22.98 -26.47 -14.60
CA ALA A 784 23.98 -26.38 -15.67
C ALA A 784 25.43 -26.22 -15.16
N LEU A 785 25.65 -25.98 -13.85
CA LEU A 785 26.99 -26.03 -13.24
C LEU A 785 27.57 -27.43 -13.33
N SER A 786 28.82 -27.55 -13.81
CA SER A 786 29.50 -28.84 -13.86
C SER A 786 30.03 -29.26 -12.49
N ASN A 787 30.17 -30.58 -12.29
CA ASN A 787 30.82 -31.13 -11.10
C ASN A 787 32.26 -30.59 -10.90
N ALA A 788 32.94 -30.17 -11.97
CA ALA A 788 34.26 -29.56 -11.91
C ALA A 788 34.19 -28.13 -11.34
N THR A 789 33.25 -27.31 -11.83
CA THR A 789 32.96 -25.97 -11.29
C THR A 789 32.55 -26.06 -9.82
N ILE A 790 31.61 -26.94 -9.48
CA ILE A 790 31.18 -27.13 -8.08
C ILE A 790 32.34 -27.58 -7.19
N THR A 791 33.17 -28.55 -7.63
CA THR A 791 34.37 -28.95 -6.87
C THR A 791 35.34 -27.79 -6.64
N THR A 792 35.48 -26.90 -7.63
CA THR A 792 36.34 -25.70 -7.54
C THR A 792 35.75 -24.67 -6.57
N LEU A 793 34.43 -24.42 -6.61
CA LEU A 793 33.72 -23.59 -5.63
C LEU A 793 33.89 -24.13 -4.21
N LEU A 794 33.71 -25.43 -3.97
CA LEU A 794 33.92 -26.03 -2.64
C LEU A 794 35.37 -25.90 -2.14
N SER A 795 36.35 -25.70 -3.03
CA SER A 795 37.76 -25.43 -2.70
C SER A 795 38.08 -23.95 -2.47
N LEU A 796 37.43 -23.03 -3.20
CA LEU A 796 37.54 -21.57 -3.01
C LEU A 796 36.78 -21.09 -1.75
N TYR A 797 35.86 -21.92 -1.26
CA TYR A 797 35.05 -21.69 -0.07
C TYR A 797 35.30 -22.83 0.93
N PRO A 798 36.48 -22.89 1.59
CA PRO A 798 36.75 -23.90 2.61
C PRO A 798 35.96 -23.60 3.89
N THR A 799 35.40 -24.62 4.54
CA THR A 799 34.62 -24.45 5.78
C THR A 799 35.41 -23.89 6.98
N SER A 800 36.74 -23.82 6.88
CA SER A 800 37.60 -23.09 7.82
C SER A 800 37.35 -21.58 7.85
N ASP A 801 36.84 -20.99 6.77
CA ASP A 801 36.47 -19.57 6.70
C ASP A 801 35.13 -19.28 7.42
N PHE A 802 34.33 -20.32 7.67
CA PHE A 802 32.91 -20.22 8.04
C PHE A 802 32.65 -20.88 9.41
N PRO A 803 32.99 -20.22 10.53
CA PRO A 803 32.82 -20.81 11.87
C PRO A 803 31.35 -21.08 12.18
N ALA A 804 31.04 -22.34 12.53
CA ALA A 804 29.72 -22.75 12.99
C ALA A 804 29.30 -21.95 14.24
N SER A 805 28.13 -21.32 14.18
CA SER A 805 27.61 -20.44 15.23
C SER A 805 26.07 -20.46 15.26
N HIS A 806 25.46 -19.93 16.33
CA HIS A 806 24.00 -19.75 16.46
C HIS A 806 23.16 -20.99 16.10
N ASN A 807 23.64 -22.19 16.47
CA ASN A 807 23.06 -23.49 16.14
C ASN A 807 22.93 -23.77 14.62
N ARG A 808 23.85 -23.25 13.80
CA ARG A 808 24.01 -23.57 12.38
C ARG A 808 25.41 -24.11 12.07
N SER A 809 25.48 -24.90 11.01
CA SER A 809 26.70 -25.53 10.51
C SER A 809 27.63 -24.50 9.85
N ALA A 810 28.91 -24.87 9.68
CA ALA A 810 29.83 -24.16 8.80
C ALA A 810 29.33 -24.18 7.33
N GLU A 811 28.64 -25.26 6.95
CA GLU A 811 28.10 -25.50 5.61
C GLU A 811 26.95 -24.54 5.25
N PHE A 812 26.12 -24.15 6.22
CA PHE A 812 25.09 -23.12 6.05
C PHE A 812 25.74 -21.78 5.69
N TYR A 813 26.71 -21.32 6.48
CA TYR A 813 27.38 -20.03 6.25
C TYR A 813 28.20 -20.04 4.96
N ARG A 814 28.87 -21.17 4.64
CA ARG A 814 29.50 -21.41 3.34
C ARG A 814 28.49 -21.28 2.19
N SER A 815 27.33 -21.94 2.29
CA SER A 815 26.31 -21.94 1.24
C SER A 815 25.69 -20.56 1.04
N ALA A 816 25.47 -19.81 2.12
CA ALA A 816 25.00 -18.43 2.06
C ALA A 816 26.02 -17.52 1.36
N GLN A 817 27.30 -17.60 1.71
CA GLN A 817 28.37 -16.83 1.05
C GLN A 817 28.51 -17.23 -0.44
N LEU A 818 28.47 -18.52 -0.77
CA LEU A 818 28.44 -19.01 -2.16
C LEU A 818 27.27 -18.43 -2.96
N PHE A 819 26.06 -18.50 -2.40
CA PHE A 819 24.84 -18.01 -3.05
C PHE A 819 24.91 -16.49 -3.27
N ARG A 820 25.29 -15.75 -2.22
CA ARG A 820 25.50 -14.30 -2.25
C ARG A 820 26.45 -13.89 -3.37
N ASP A 821 27.56 -14.60 -3.51
CA ASP A 821 28.59 -14.29 -4.48
C ASP A 821 28.17 -14.64 -5.92
N ILE A 822 27.47 -15.77 -6.12
CA ILE A 822 26.92 -16.17 -7.43
C ILE A 822 25.82 -15.20 -7.91
N LEU A 823 24.85 -14.88 -7.04
CA LEU A 823 23.63 -14.15 -7.42
C LEU A 823 23.81 -12.63 -7.43
N LEU A 824 24.61 -12.07 -6.51
CA LEU A 824 24.58 -10.63 -6.19
C LEU A 824 25.94 -9.95 -6.40
N VAL A 825 27.01 -10.50 -5.81
CA VAL A 825 28.28 -9.78 -5.66
C VAL A 825 29.19 -9.90 -6.87
N CYS A 826 29.39 -11.11 -7.40
CA CYS A 826 30.32 -11.29 -8.51
C CYS A 826 29.83 -10.68 -9.83
N PRO A 827 28.55 -10.84 -10.24
CA PRO A 827 28.05 -10.20 -11.45
C PRO A 827 28.13 -8.66 -11.40
N SER A 828 28.10 -8.06 -10.20
CA SER A 828 28.32 -6.62 -9.98
C SER A 828 29.74 -6.15 -10.35
N PHE A 829 30.77 -7.01 -10.17
CA PHE A 829 32.12 -6.72 -10.66
C PHE A 829 32.23 -6.82 -12.18
N LEU A 830 31.54 -7.79 -12.80
CA LEU A 830 31.50 -7.92 -14.26
C LEU A 830 30.90 -6.66 -14.92
N PHE A 831 29.76 -6.18 -14.40
CA PHE A 831 29.08 -5.00 -14.92
C PHE A 831 29.86 -3.70 -14.68
N GLY A 832 30.29 -3.44 -13.44
CA GLY A 832 30.99 -2.19 -13.12
C GLY A 832 32.36 -2.08 -13.77
N HIS A 833 33.16 -3.15 -13.85
CA HIS A 833 34.42 -3.13 -14.58
C HIS A 833 34.23 -2.87 -16.08
N ALA A 834 33.24 -3.49 -16.73
CA ALA A 834 32.95 -3.22 -18.13
C ALA A 834 32.55 -1.75 -18.35
N MET A 835 31.78 -1.17 -17.43
CA MET A 835 31.38 0.24 -17.44
C MET A 835 32.56 1.21 -17.31
N ALA A 836 33.50 0.95 -16.39
CA ALA A 836 34.73 1.73 -16.25
C ALA A 836 35.63 1.61 -17.51
N GLN A 837 35.89 0.38 -17.96
CA GLN A 837 36.86 0.12 -19.04
C GLN A 837 36.39 0.54 -20.43
N LYS A 838 35.09 0.43 -20.76
CA LYS A 838 34.59 0.72 -22.13
C LYS A 838 34.96 2.14 -22.60
N TYR A 839 34.96 3.10 -21.68
CA TYR A 839 35.19 4.51 -21.98
C TYR A 839 36.60 4.99 -21.63
N TYR A 840 37.46 4.08 -21.15
CA TYR A 840 38.87 4.32 -20.88
C TYR A 840 39.68 4.26 -22.19
N ASN A 841 39.97 5.44 -22.78
CA ASN A 841 40.76 5.57 -24.01
C ASN A 841 42.15 6.16 -23.73
N TYR A 842 43.18 5.42 -24.13
CA TYR A 842 44.58 5.81 -24.05
C TYR A 842 44.98 6.64 -25.28
N ASP A 843 44.66 7.94 -25.27
CA ASP A 843 45.08 8.90 -26.30
C ASP A 843 45.99 9.99 -25.69
N ASP A 844 47.13 10.25 -26.34
CA ASP A 844 48.20 11.14 -25.86
C ASP A 844 47.79 12.63 -25.79
N ASN A 845 46.58 13.01 -26.26
CA ASN A 845 46.13 14.39 -26.33
C ASN A 845 44.70 14.59 -25.79
N CYS A 846 44.63 15.22 -24.61
CA CYS A 846 43.43 15.82 -23.99
C CYS A 846 42.40 14.88 -23.35
N ALA A 847 42.68 14.49 -22.10
CA ALA A 847 41.71 14.28 -21.03
C ALA A 847 40.60 13.25 -21.31
N ALA A 848 40.97 11.98 -21.35
CA ALA A 848 40.05 10.92 -20.97
C ALA A 848 39.69 11.07 -19.48
N THR A 849 38.41 10.84 -19.15
CA THR A 849 37.95 10.58 -17.79
C THR A 849 37.32 9.19 -17.79
N ALA A 850 37.79 8.31 -16.91
CA ALA A 850 37.06 7.09 -16.61
C ALA A 850 35.63 7.44 -16.17
N LEU A 851 34.67 6.53 -16.37
CA LEU A 851 33.34 6.71 -15.80
C LEU A 851 33.36 6.35 -14.32
N PRO A 852 32.86 7.22 -13.42
CA PRO A 852 32.85 6.91 -12.00
C PRO A 852 32.01 5.68 -11.68
N VAL A 853 32.68 4.63 -11.21
CA VAL A 853 32.08 3.40 -10.68
C VAL A 853 32.39 3.36 -9.19
N TYR A 854 31.36 3.19 -8.37
CA TYR A 854 31.46 3.11 -6.92
C TYR A 854 30.94 1.77 -6.41
N TYR A 855 31.71 1.08 -5.57
CA TYR A 855 31.24 -0.12 -4.87
C TYR A 855 31.02 0.13 -3.38
N TYR A 856 30.02 -0.52 -2.78
CA TYR A 856 29.89 -0.60 -1.32
C TYR A 856 29.47 -1.98 -0.79
N THR A 857 29.78 -2.23 0.49
CA THR A 857 29.25 -3.36 1.27
C THR A 857 28.65 -2.83 2.58
N GLN A 858 27.37 -3.15 2.85
CA GLN A 858 26.72 -2.81 4.12
C GLN A 858 27.23 -3.72 5.24
N ASN A 859 27.65 -3.11 6.35
CA ASN A 859 28.26 -3.74 7.54
C ASN A 859 27.57 -3.28 8.84
N SER A 860 26.41 -2.62 8.73
CA SER A 860 25.54 -2.21 9.85
C SER A 860 24.10 -2.66 9.59
N THR A 861 23.40 -3.12 10.64
CA THR A 861 21.96 -3.33 10.58
C THR A 861 21.27 -3.19 11.94
N ILE A 862 20.14 -2.48 11.96
CA ILE A 862 19.20 -2.43 13.08
C ILE A 862 18.39 -3.74 13.27
N LEU A 863 18.47 -4.69 12.32
CA LEU A 863 17.58 -5.85 12.27
C LEU A 863 17.98 -6.99 13.24
N THR A 864 19.22 -7.01 13.73
CA THR A 864 19.76 -8.11 14.57
C THR A 864 18.86 -8.49 15.76
N PRO A 865 18.32 -7.58 16.58
CA PRO A 865 17.45 -7.95 17.72
C PRO A 865 16.13 -8.61 17.29
N TYR A 866 15.58 -8.22 16.14
CA TYR A 866 14.39 -8.84 15.57
C TYR A 866 14.70 -10.22 14.98
N LEU A 867 15.86 -10.38 14.33
CA LEU A 867 16.32 -11.69 13.84
C LEU A 867 16.56 -12.66 15.00
N ASP A 868 17.20 -12.20 16.08
CA ASP A 868 17.35 -12.97 17.32
C ASP A 868 15.99 -13.41 17.89
N ALA A 869 15.06 -12.47 18.07
CA ALA A 869 13.73 -12.73 18.61
C ALA A 869 12.85 -13.65 17.75
N THR A 870 13.08 -13.72 16.43
CA THR A 870 12.32 -14.56 15.48
C THR A 870 12.96 -15.91 15.17
N GLY A 871 14.07 -16.28 15.83
CA GLY A 871 14.77 -17.54 15.59
C GLY A 871 15.68 -17.54 14.34
N LEU A 872 15.99 -16.35 13.85
CA LEU A 872 16.96 -16.04 12.80
C LEU A 872 18.27 -15.45 13.40
N SER A 873 18.51 -15.71 14.69
CA SER A 873 19.71 -15.24 15.42
C SER A 873 21.01 -15.54 14.67
N GLY A 874 21.87 -14.56 14.46
CA GLY A 874 23.12 -14.74 13.71
C GLY A 874 22.93 -15.04 12.21
N PHE A 875 21.88 -14.49 11.58
CA PHE A 875 21.83 -14.30 10.12
C PHE A 875 22.64 -13.07 9.65
N GLY A 876 23.05 -12.18 10.56
CA GLY A 876 23.96 -11.07 10.24
C GLY A 876 23.30 -9.91 9.48
N VAL A 877 24.06 -9.24 8.62
CA VAL A 877 23.61 -8.10 7.79
C VAL A 877 22.87 -8.62 6.55
N ILE A 878 21.61 -9.03 6.75
CA ILE A 878 20.73 -9.62 5.74
C ILE A 878 20.39 -8.70 4.56
N HIS A 879 19.87 -9.27 3.47
CA HIS A 879 19.24 -8.54 2.38
C HIS A 879 18.27 -7.46 2.89
N THR A 880 18.24 -6.30 2.23
CA THR A 880 17.45 -5.10 2.59
C THR A 880 17.87 -4.35 3.87
N SER A 881 18.91 -4.80 4.60
CA SER A 881 19.38 -4.13 5.82
C SER A 881 19.73 -2.65 5.64
N GLU A 882 20.15 -2.24 4.44
CA GLU A 882 20.53 -0.88 4.08
C GLU A 882 19.33 0.06 3.88
N LEU A 883 18.15 -0.46 3.49
CA LEU A 883 16.97 0.36 3.17
C LEU A 883 16.55 1.26 4.35
N ALA A 884 16.68 0.77 5.58
CA ALA A 884 16.42 1.53 6.81
C ALA A 884 17.27 2.82 6.92
N TYR A 885 18.50 2.77 6.42
CA TYR A 885 19.46 3.87 6.44
C TYR A 885 19.34 4.73 5.18
N VAL A 886 19.21 4.12 3.99
CA VAL A 886 19.02 4.81 2.69
C VAL A 886 17.75 5.69 2.67
N PHE A 887 16.63 5.20 3.20
CA PHE A 887 15.40 6.01 3.37
C PHE A 887 15.39 6.83 4.66
N ALA A 888 16.42 6.69 5.50
CA ALA A 888 16.57 7.33 6.81
C ALA A 888 15.37 7.20 7.77
N ASN A 889 14.61 6.11 7.66
CA ASN A 889 13.33 5.94 8.35
C ASN A 889 13.27 4.64 9.17
N PHE A 890 13.63 4.72 10.44
CA PHE A 890 13.56 3.58 11.37
C PHE A 890 12.15 3.33 11.95
N THR A 891 11.20 4.26 11.81
CA THR A 891 9.86 4.17 12.42
C THR A 891 9.08 2.91 12.01
N PRO A 892 9.05 2.48 10.74
CA PRO A 892 8.45 1.21 10.31
C PRO A 892 9.05 -0.02 10.99
N TYR A 893 10.37 -0.01 11.25
CA TYR A 893 11.10 -1.12 11.85
C TYR A 893 10.86 -1.21 13.37
N VAL A 894 10.93 -0.08 14.08
CA VAL A 894 10.67 -0.02 15.52
C VAL A 894 9.19 -0.34 15.83
N SER A 895 8.25 0.35 15.19
CA SER A 895 6.80 0.12 15.40
C SER A 895 6.35 -1.24 14.83
N GLY A 896 6.91 -1.64 13.68
CA GLY A 896 6.64 -2.92 13.02
C GLY A 896 7.24 -4.14 13.72
N THR A 897 8.02 -3.95 14.79
CA THR A 897 8.53 -5.03 15.63
C THR A 897 8.17 -4.88 17.11
N GLU A 898 7.15 -4.06 17.44
CA GLU A 898 6.70 -3.83 18.83
C GLU A 898 7.82 -3.34 19.77
N GLY A 899 8.81 -2.63 19.22
CA GLY A 899 9.96 -2.13 19.97
C GLY A 899 11.07 -3.17 20.22
N LEU A 900 11.04 -4.33 19.57
CA LEU A 900 12.18 -5.28 19.58
C LEU A 900 13.44 -4.65 18.96
N ILE A 901 13.28 -3.85 17.90
CA ILE A 901 14.35 -3.06 17.31
C ILE A 901 14.51 -1.76 18.10
N ALA A 902 15.72 -1.54 18.63
CA ALA A 902 16.14 -0.33 19.32
C ALA A 902 17.47 0.18 18.70
N PRO A 903 17.43 1.09 17.71
CA PRO A 903 18.61 1.62 17.03
C PRO A 903 19.52 2.40 17.99
N THR A 904 20.83 2.39 17.74
CA THR A 904 21.80 3.11 18.56
C THR A 904 22.05 4.55 18.08
N ALA A 905 22.83 5.33 18.84
CA ALA A 905 23.27 6.66 18.41
C ALA A 905 24.16 6.60 17.15
N GLU A 906 24.91 5.50 16.99
CA GLU A 906 25.71 5.21 15.80
C GLU A 906 24.84 4.86 14.59
N ASP A 907 23.73 4.13 14.77
CA ASP A 907 22.74 3.89 13.70
C ASP A 907 22.06 5.20 13.25
N ASP A 908 21.64 6.01 14.22
CA ASP A 908 21.05 7.34 13.98
C ASP A 908 22.02 8.23 13.21
N ALA A 909 23.30 8.24 13.59
CA ALA A 909 24.36 8.98 12.89
C ALA A 909 24.74 8.37 11.53
N LEU A 910 24.49 7.08 11.29
CA LEU A 910 24.74 6.44 10.00
C LEU A 910 23.63 6.77 9.00
N ARG A 911 22.35 6.63 9.38
CA ARG A 911 21.22 6.81 8.44
C ARG A 911 21.19 8.19 7.78
N TRP A 912 21.56 9.24 8.51
CA TRP A 912 21.63 10.59 7.94
C TRP A 912 22.70 10.67 6.83
N ARG A 913 23.92 10.19 7.10
CA ARG A 913 25.02 10.21 6.12
C ARG A 913 24.76 9.29 4.92
N GLU A 914 24.11 8.15 5.14
CA GLU A 914 23.77 7.20 4.06
C GLU A 914 22.72 7.78 3.10
N ALA A 915 21.57 8.23 3.59
CA ALA A 915 20.55 8.90 2.77
C ALA A 915 21.06 10.16 2.06
N ARG A 916 21.93 10.93 2.71
CA ARG A 916 22.61 12.08 2.10
C ARG A 916 23.60 11.69 1.01
N SER A 917 24.25 10.52 1.12
CA SER A 917 25.17 10.04 0.08
C SER A 917 24.42 9.61 -1.18
N TRP A 918 23.29 8.93 -1.01
CA TRP A 918 22.40 8.55 -2.12
C TRP A 918 21.83 9.77 -2.86
N SER A 919 21.35 10.78 -2.12
CA SER A 919 20.85 12.04 -2.71
C SER A 919 21.97 12.94 -3.26
N THR A 920 23.19 12.86 -2.71
CA THR A 920 24.38 13.51 -3.28
C THR A 920 24.77 12.84 -4.61
N PHE A 921 24.83 11.51 -4.68
CA PHE A 921 25.12 10.79 -5.93
C PHE A 921 24.10 11.13 -7.04
N ALA A 922 22.81 11.14 -6.72
CA ALA A 922 21.75 11.54 -7.66
C ALA A 922 21.86 13.01 -8.14
N THR A 923 22.67 13.83 -7.46
CA THR A 923 22.91 15.23 -7.76
C THR A 923 24.24 15.47 -8.49
N THR A 924 25.30 14.77 -8.11
CA THR A 924 26.69 15.06 -8.53
C THR A 924 27.32 13.95 -9.38
N GLY A 925 26.75 12.75 -9.39
CA GLY A 925 27.39 11.54 -9.91
C GLY A 925 28.38 10.88 -8.93
N ALA A 926 28.56 11.41 -7.71
CA ALA A 926 29.49 10.90 -6.70
C ALA A 926 28.82 10.80 -5.30
N PRO A 927 29.11 9.76 -4.49
CA PRO A 927 28.43 9.54 -3.21
C PRO A 927 28.90 10.47 -2.08
N SER A 928 30.16 10.91 -2.08
CA SER A 928 30.67 11.97 -1.17
C SER A 928 30.74 13.32 -1.89
N ALA A 929 30.69 14.43 -1.14
CA ALA A 929 31.02 15.76 -1.68
C ALA A 929 31.62 16.69 -0.60
N GLU A 930 32.60 17.51 -0.98
CA GLU A 930 33.28 18.42 -0.04
C GLU A 930 32.29 19.41 0.62
N GLY A 931 32.39 19.56 1.94
CA GLY A 931 31.52 20.44 2.72
C GLY A 931 30.08 19.92 2.91
N LYS A 932 29.83 18.64 2.58
CA LYS A 932 28.64 17.89 2.96
C LYS A 932 28.92 17.00 4.18
N ASP A 933 27.86 16.46 4.76
CA ASP A 933 27.95 15.46 5.84
C ASP A 933 27.42 14.15 5.28
N THR A 934 28.30 13.45 4.55
CA THR A 934 28.06 12.23 3.76
C THR A 934 28.87 11.05 4.31
N LEU A 935 28.88 9.93 3.59
CA LEU A 935 29.84 8.85 3.81
C LEU A 935 31.20 9.30 3.27
N GLU A 936 31.99 9.92 4.15
CA GLU A 936 33.22 10.62 3.78
C GLU A 936 34.33 9.71 3.24
N GLY A 937 34.99 10.17 2.17
CA GLY A 937 36.13 9.47 1.55
C GLY A 937 35.75 8.29 0.66
N TRP A 938 34.51 8.22 0.17
CA TRP A 938 34.08 7.22 -0.81
C TRP A 938 34.54 7.62 -2.22
N SER A 939 35.75 7.19 -2.58
CA SER A 939 36.32 7.39 -3.92
C SER A 939 35.79 6.38 -4.93
N GLU A 940 36.14 6.58 -6.20
CA GLU A 940 35.90 5.62 -7.28
C GLU A 940 36.60 4.27 -7.00
N ALA A 941 36.06 3.22 -7.61
CA ALA A 941 36.42 1.83 -7.35
C ALA A 941 37.67 1.35 -8.11
N TYR A 942 38.05 2.00 -9.20
CA TYR A 942 39.14 1.59 -10.10
C TYR A 942 40.07 2.77 -10.38
N GLU A 943 41.38 2.53 -10.31
CA GLU A 943 42.40 3.44 -10.85
C GLU A 943 42.75 3.10 -12.32
N ASP A 944 43.50 4.00 -12.97
CA ASP A 944 43.90 3.93 -14.38
C ASP A 944 44.57 2.59 -14.77
N GLY A 945 43.86 1.80 -15.57
CA GLY A 945 44.36 0.52 -16.11
C GLY A 945 44.24 -0.68 -15.16
N GLU A 946 43.51 -0.57 -14.05
CA GLU A 946 43.24 -1.69 -13.14
C GLU A 946 42.31 -2.77 -13.74
N GLY A 947 42.50 -4.02 -13.32
CA GLY A 947 41.64 -5.13 -13.71
C GLY A 947 40.40 -5.28 -12.81
N MET A 948 39.39 -6.01 -13.30
CA MET A 948 38.10 -6.26 -12.62
C MET A 948 38.21 -6.57 -11.12
N MET A 949 39.24 -7.31 -10.71
CA MET A 949 39.43 -7.79 -9.34
C MET A 949 40.51 -7.06 -8.53
N ASP A 950 41.02 -5.94 -9.04
CA ASP A 950 41.88 -4.98 -8.33
C ASP A 950 41.06 -3.97 -7.48
N ALA A 951 39.76 -3.84 -7.79
CA ALA A 951 38.83 -2.85 -7.25
C ALA A 951 38.93 -2.53 -5.75
N SER A 952 38.52 -1.30 -5.40
CA SER A 952 38.22 -0.88 -4.03
C SER A 952 36.71 -0.77 -3.78
N VAL A 953 36.30 -1.09 -2.55
CA VAL A 953 34.90 -1.10 -2.10
C VAL A 953 34.78 -0.33 -0.78
N TYR A 954 33.75 0.50 -0.65
CA TYR A 954 33.48 1.23 0.58
C TYR A 954 32.73 0.36 1.59
N VAL A 955 33.27 0.22 2.80
CA VAL A 955 32.58 -0.46 3.91
C VAL A 955 31.66 0.56 4.60
N VAL A 956 30.34 0.34 4.50
CA VAL A 956 29.34 1.21 5.12
C VAL A 956 29.00 0.69 6.52
N GLY A 957 29.35 1.47 7.54
CA GLY A 957 29.08 1.13 8.93
C GLY A 957 30.00 0.03 9.51
N GLY A 958 29.51 -0.59 10.58
CA GLY A 958 30.27 -1.50 11.43
C GLY A 958 31.52 -0.86 12.08
N GLY A 959 32.42 -1.70 12.59
CA GLY A 959 33.58 -1.25 13.39
C GLY A 959 34.75 -0.64 12.62
N THR A 960 34.77 -0.73 11.30
CA THR A 960 35.84 -0.20 10.42
C THR A 960 35.26 0.25 9.06
N PRO A 961 34.52 1.37 9.01
CA PRO A 961 33.99 1.92 7.76
C PRO A 961 35.09 2.60 6.92
N GLY A 962 34.82 2.81 5.63
CA GLY A 962 35.71 3.48 4.67
C GLY A 962 36.13 2.59 3.48
N MET A 963 36.91 3.14 2.55
CA MET A 963 37.44 2.40 1.40
C MET A 963 38.42 1.30 1.82
N SER A 964 38.34 0.14 1.15
CA SER A 964 39.29 -0.97 1.26
C SER A 964 39.45 -1.65 -0.09
N GLY A 965 40.69 -1.98 -0.48
CA GLY A 965 40.95 -2.74 -1.70
C GLY A 965 40.56 -4.22 -1.55
N LEU A 966 40.14 -4.87 -2.63
CA LEU A 966 39.82 -6.31 -2.61
C LEU A 966 41.03 -7.20 -2.28
N LYS A 967 42.25 -6.69 -2.47
CA LYS A 967 43.53 -7.40 -2.25
C LYS A 967 44.21 -7.08 -0.91
N ASP A 968 43.65 -6.16 -0.11
CA ASP A 968 44.26 -5.68 1.15
C ASP A 968 44.33 -6.74 2.27
N GLY A 969 43.48 -7.78 2.21
CA GLY A 969 43.42 -8.85 3.22
C GLY A 969 42.94 -8.41 4.61
N LYS A 970 42.30 -7.24 4.72
CA LYS A 970 41.88 -6.61 6.00
C LYS A 970 40.35 -6.47 6.10
N GLY A 971 39.88 -6.20 7.32
CA GLY A 971 38.50 -5.80 7.58
C GLY A 971 37.47 -6.85 7.15
N VAL A 972 36.38 -6.38 6.56
CA VAL A 972 35.28 -7.20 6.01
C VAL A 972 35.70 -7.91 4.73
N LEU A 973 36.18 -7.15 3.73
CA LEU A 973 36.51 -7.67 2.39
C LEU A 973 37.59 -8.76 2.42
N GLY A 974 38.58 -8.63 3.31
CA GLY A 974 39.62 -9.64 3.53
C GLY A 974 39.08 -11.00 4.00
N ARG A 975 37.92 -11.04 4.67
CA ARG A 975 37.21 -12.31 4.99
C ARG A 975 36.46 -12.86 3.78
N GLN A 976 35.89 -11.98 2.96
CA GLN A 976 35.06 -12.35 1.81
C GLN A 976 35.87 -12.89 0.63
N LYS A 977 37.19 -12.57 0.52
CA LYS A 977 38.12 -13.08 -0.50
C LYS A 977 37.62 -12.92 -1.96
N LEU A 978 36.93 -11.81 -2.24
CA LEU A 978 36.23 -11.60 -3.51
C LEU A 978 37.18 -11.64 -4.72
N SER A 979 38.43 -11.19 -4.59
CA SER A 979 39.40 -11.13 -5.71
C SER A 979 39.63 -12.50 -6.36
N GLU A 980 39.75 -13.59 -5.57
CA GLU A 980 39.88 -14.96 -6.09
C GLU A 980 38.52 -15.59 -6.45
N ARG A 981 37.47 -15.31 -5.66
CA ARG A 981 36.13 -15.91 -5.81
C ARG A 981 35.38 -15.40 -7.04
N CYS A 982 35.26 -14.08 -7.17
CA CYS A 982 34.63 -13.46 -8.33
C CYS A 982 35.52 -13.51 -9.58
N GLY A 983 36.84 -13.59 -9.42
CA GLY A 983 37.75 -13.90 -10.54
C GLY A 983 37.47 -15.26 -11.18
N PHE A 984 36.97 -16.24 -10.42
CA PHE A 984 36.50 -17.53 -10.93
C PHE A 984 35.04 -17.48 -11.42
N LEU A 985 34.12 -16.92 -10.61
CA LEU A 985 32.68 -16.87 -10.95
C LEU A 985 32.37 -16.03 -12.19
N ASN A 986 33.15 -14.99 -12.47
CA ASN A 986 33.02 -14.16 -13.67
C ASN A 986 33.87 -14.67 -14.86
N SER A 987 34.38 -15.91 -14.81
CA SER A 987 35.05 -16.51 -15.96
C SER A 987 34.05 -16.93 -17.03
N GLU A 988 34.44 -16.84 -18.30
CA GLU A 988 33.55 -17.11 -19.44
C GLU A 988 32.92 -18.52 -19.39
N GLU A 989 33.64 -19.52 -18.88
CA GLU A 989 33.15 -20.88 -18.68
C GLU A 989 32.03 -20.93 -17.63
N VAL A 990 32.23 -20.30 -16.47
CA VAL A 990 31.25 -20.30 -15.36
C VAL A 990 30.04 -19.41 -15.67
N ILE A 991 30.20 -18.28 -16.37
CA ILE A 991 29.07 -17.46 -16.84
C ILE A 991 28.16 -18.28 -17.77
N ARG A 992 28.73 -19.07 -18.70
CA ARG A 992 27.96 -19.96 -19.57
C ARG A 992 27.24 -21.08 -18.82
N GLU A 993 27.86 -21.64 -17.78
CA GLU A 993 27.20 -22.61 -16.89
C GLU A 993 26.11 -21.97 -16.00
N LEU A 994 26.19 -20.67 -15.70
CA LEU A 994 25.20 -19.91 -14.94
C LEU A 994 24.07 -19.30 -15.81
N GLN A 995 24.18 -19.35 -17.14
CA GLN A 995 23.11 -19.06 -18.11
C GLN A 995 22.51 -17.63 -18.04
N TYR A 996 23.32 -16.57 -18.16
CA TYR A 996 22.86 -15.16 -18.14
C TYR A 996 23.62 -14.19 -19.05
#